data_AF-A0A5M3MVJ5-F1
#
_entry.id   AF-A0A5M3MVJ5-F1
#
_cell.length_a   1.000
_cell.length_b   1.000
_cell.length_c   1.000
_cell.angle_alpha   90.00
_cell.angle_beta   90.00
_cell.angle_gamma   90.00
#
_symmetry.space_group_name_H-M   'P 1'
#
loop_
_entity.id
_entity.type
_entity.pdbx_description
1 polymer ?
#
loop_
_entity_poly.entity_id
_entity_poly.type
_entity_poly.pdbx_seq_one_letter_code
_entity_poly.pdbx_strand_id
1 'polypeptide(L)'
;MSRVSVEQQTVCLPSAPHVDHQHPDRTPRPNSVQTYVPHAYQETRAGHVLEKAELTRPRFQQMNMKEMTVKTEETSASFTLHSKPTRSKRQRLSSVASAIRKRSENRLSFKAPQRPPLSREPPIWATSRQEICETLDYFRSYQSGVYSSDGLVKGYLLSAFGSERDIFHLGGRFIVSHGGGKSESVLQSRVGARHQLAGDQKITDRSVRALMRNYEESRPLVLLADDKYDKFPYDLSTPGSVYPYIVLGFFWIPYAWAEYEAPSTDNQSVVRWKFAFQWCEEQGDPWWTSSPYADEAGATNSVSNFLHHNEKPSSTIVSPGKRFRFRDEELCIDCMKTSPSVYKQGWICLNPCCGAFWTLKHGGSPTILDYSESFLQLISPTHPNISLANLKPSLISEAPDGIATGLPFSKGWHCKGCGRLACRSDWKCWKCPHCNKEHQVEDRSMAPHEFWLQRPSRPIMHAEIGRYSGIRSERPAIIHSTIDGRDEAIHRLTYVLPMNRGKIHLVLGNPRANSRANEAFRLYQEEAKSGGLELRRYALRTHRLRGPMLTNYFSQNSGEPYQYVSGTGQTVPFDKASKSVIAALAIIKERTQKALGCEVPFNEILTAAYMESQKMSFHSDSEIGLGPVVASLSLGSMAYMHFRMKNSQQREKRSSQIDLTLTLRHGDVVVMEGAQVQDLYEHTVSPVNFRIAATARCIGPNHSYYKT
;
A
#
# COMPACT_ATOMS: atom_id res chain seq x y z
N MET A 1 73.95 27.45 38.74
CA MET A 1 74.97 26.48 39.15
C MET A 1 74.63 25.18 38.42
N SER A 2 75.39 24.74 37.40
CA SER A 2 76.67 23.99 37.49
C SER A 2 76.41 22.49 37.73
N ARG A 3 76.75 21.51 36.86
CA ARG A 3 77.40 21.43 35.51
C ARG A 3 76.65 20.30 34.71
N VAL A 4 76.60 20.19 33.37
CA VAL A 4 77.61 20.24 32.28
C VAL A 4 78.58 19.02 32.38
N SER A 5 78.96 18.26 31.35
CA SER A 5 79.33 18.51 29.93
C SER A 5 79.16 17.21 29.07
N VAL A 6 79.25 17.09 27.73
CA VAL A 6 79.29 17.99 26.54
C VAL A 6 79.04 17.15 25.24
N GLU A 7 79.05 17.77 24.03
CA GLU A 7 79.16 17.10 22.68
C GLU A 7 77.96 16.24 22.20
N GLN A 8 77.76 15.87 20.91
CA GLN A 8 78.37 16.23 19.59
C GLN A 8 77.29 16.91 18.69
N GLN A 9 77.50 17.69 17.62
CA GLN A 9 78.49 17.81 16.51
C GLN A 9 78.31 16.82 15.31
N THR A 10 78.33 17.20 14.01
CA THR A 10 78.00 18.47 13.28
C THR A 10 77.77 18.17 11.76
N VAL A 11 77.40 19.21 10.96
CA VAL A 11 77.66 19.44 9.50
C VAL A 11 76.45 19.40 8.53
N CYS A 12 76.52 20.23 7.47
CA CYS A 12 75.44 20.61 6.54
C CYS A 12 75.75 20.30 5.05
N LEU A 13 74.74 20.55 4.20
CA LEU A 13 74.66 20.80 2.74
C LEU A 13 75.87 21.51 2.04
N PRO A 14 75.91 21.68 0.68
CA PRO A 14 75.54 20.82 -0.48
C PRO A 14 76.54 20.95 -1.71
N SER A 15 76.20 20.47 -2.93
CA SER A 15 76.39 21.14 -4.27
C SER A 15 77.00 20.33 -5.47
N ALA A 16 76.66 20.78 -6.70
CA ALA A 16 77.40 20.67 -8.00
C ALA A 16 77.35 19.36 -8.85
N PRO A 17 77.64 19.37 -10.18
CA PRO A 17 77.12 20.29 -11.23
C PRO A 17 76.75 19.61 -12.61
N HIS A 18 76.54 20.45 -13.65
CA HIS A 18 76.21 20.20 -15.09
C HIS A 18 77.24 19.34 -15.90
N VAL A 19 77.02 18.87 -17.15
CA VAL A 19 76.92 19.61 -18.46
C VAL A 19 76.22 18.81 -19.60
N ASP A 20 75.78 19.55 -20.63
CA ASP A 20 74.92 19.24 -21.80
C ASP A 20 75.44 18.26 -22.89
N HIS A 21 74.55 17.89 -23.84
CA HIS A 21 74.71 18.30 -25.25
C HIS A 21 73.49 18.12 -26.20
N GLN A 22 73.10 19.24 -26.83
CA GLN A 22 72.64 19.46 -28.23
C GLN A 22 71.22 19.06 -28.72
N HIS A 23 70.73 19.91 -29.64
CA HIS A 23 69.45 19.96 -30.38
C HIS A 23 69.78 20.31 -31.88
N PRO A 24 68.87 20.35 -32.89
CA PRO A 24 67.50 20.91 -32.92
C PRO A 24 66.46 19.82 -33.38
N ASP A 25 65.54 19.88 -34.37
CA ASP A 25 64.99 20.93 -35.25
C ASP A 25 63.55 20.58 -35.77
N ARG A 26 62.81 21.61 -36.23
CA ARG A 26 61.57 21.65 -37.06
C ARG A 26 60.23 21.12 -36.55
N THR A 27 59.18 21.71 -37.13
CA THR A 27 57.72 21.62 -36.89
C THR A 27 57.02 21.71 -38.30
N PRO A 28 55.66 21.75 -38.52
CA PRO A 28 54.55 22.01 -37.57
C PRO A 28 53.15 21.34 -37.80
N ARG A 29 52.38 21.22 -36.69
CA ARG A 29 50.90 21.39 -36.54
C ARG A 29 49.92 20.44 -37.30
N PRO A 30 48.60 20.45 -36.99
CA PRO A 30 47.90 20.49 -35.69
C PRO A 30 46.90 19.28 -35.58
N ASN A 31 46.12 18.99 -34.52
CA ASN A 31 45.19 19.82 -33.75
C ASN A 31 44.89 19.25 -32.35
N SER A 32 44.57 20.18 -31.45
CA SER A 32 44.09 20.05 -30.07
C SER A 32 42.93 19.08 -29.78
N VAL A 33 43.02 18.40 -28.62
CA VAL A 33 41.86 18.02 -27.78
C VAL A 33 41.92 18.86 -26.51
N GLN A 34 40.77 19.38 -26.04
CA GLN A 34 40.69 20.25 -24.87
C GLN A 34 39.89 19.59 -23.75
N THR A 35 40.51 19.38 -22.59
CA THR A 35 39.85 18.91 -21.37
C THR A 35 39.26 20.08 -20.58
N TYR A 36 38.09 19.89 -19.98
CA TYR A 36 37.41 20.91 -19.17
C TYR A 36 37.31 20.47 -17.71
N VAL A 37 37.52 21.40 -16.77
CA VAL A 37 37.61 21.14 -15.33
C VAL A 37 36.43 21.80 -14.61
N PRO A 38 35.69 21.09 -13.71
CA PRO A 38 34.62 21.71 -12.93
C PRO A 38 35.17 22.71 -11.90
N HIS A 39 34.57 23.90 -11.83
CA HIS A 39 34.91 24.91 -10.83
C HIS A 39 34.45 24.53 -9.41
N ALA A 40 35.30 24.80 -8.43
CA ALA A 40 34.89 24.88 -7.02
C ALA A 40 34.27 26.26 -6.72
N TYR A 41 33.33 26.30 -5.78
CA TYR A 41 32.81 27.54 -5.18
C TYR A 41 33.15 27.59 -3.69
N GLN A 42 33.46 28.78 -3.18
CA GLN A 42 34.02 28.99 -1.85
C GLN A 42 32.94 29.16 -0.76
N GLU A 43 33.20 28.64 0.42
CA GLU A 43 32.37 28.87 1.62
C GLU A 43 32.67 30.24 2.25
N THR A 44 31.63 30.94 2.74
CA THR A 44 31.76 32.06 3.67
C THR A 44 31.09 31.72 5.00
N ARG A 45 31.85 31.83 6.11
CA ARG A 45 31.39 31.49 7.46
C ARG A 45 30.45 32.54 8.05
N ALA A 46 29.31 32.12 8.60
CA ALA A 46 28.58 32.86 9.63
C ALA A 46 27.72 31.94 10.53
N GLY A 47 27.78 32.16 11.85
CA GLY A 47 26.69 31.88 12.83
C GLY A 47 26.11 30.46 12.98
N HIS A 48 26.47 29.76 14.06
CA HIS A 48 25.72 28.60 14.55
C HIS A 48 24.30 28.96 15.02
N VAL A 49 23.29 28.21 14.59
CA VAL A 49 22.36 27.46 15.47
C VAL A 49 22.04 26.12 14.81
N LEU A 50 22.07 25.01 15.55
CA LEU A 50 21.74 23.67 15.05
C LEU A 50 20.49 23.13 15.73
N GLU A 51 19.40 22.96 14.98
CA GLU A 51 18.24 22.17 15.39
C GLU A 51 18.12 20.92 14.51
N LYS A 52 17.83 19.76 15.11
CA LYS A 52 17.92 18.45 14.45
C LYS A 52 16.62 18.08 13.73
N ALA A 53 16.61 18.19 12.41
CA ALA A 53 15.55 17.62 11.58
C ALA A 53 15.73 16.08 11.41
N GLU A 54 14.88 15.28 12.05
CA GLU A 54 14.84 13.82 11.81
C GLU A 54 14.15 13.49 10.48
N LEU A 55 14.84 12.79 9.57
CA LEU A 55 14.25 12.23 8.35
C LEU A 55 13.29 11.07 8.66
N THR A 56 12.05 11.43 8.98
CA THR A 56 10.96 10.50 9.31
C THR A 56 10.41 9.82 8.04
N ARG A 57 10.91 8.61 7.76
CA ARG A 57 10.39 7.77 6.66
C ARG A 57 8.89 7.47 6.83
N PRO A 58 8.07 7.49 5.75
CA PRO A 58 6.63 7.30 5.85
C PRO A 58 6.26 5.88 6.34
N ARG A 59 5.52 5.81 7.46
CA ARG A 59 4.98 4.56 8.00
C ARG A 59 3.81 4.05 7.16
N PHE A 60 4.08 3.13 6.23
CA PHE A 60 3.03 2.32 5.59
C PHE A 60 2.19 1.58 6.64
N GLN A 61 0.87 1.63 6.51
CA GLN A 61 -0.05 0.95 7.43
C GLN A 61 0.00 -0.57 7.20
N GLN A 62 0.36 -1.32 8.24
CA GLN A 62 0.38 -2.79 8.20
C GLN A 62 -1.04 -3.35 8.09
N MET A 63 -1.25 -4.28 7.15
CA MET A 63 -2.51 -5.04 7.07
C MET A 63 -2.48 -6.20 8.07
N ASN A 64 -3.40 -6.20 9.03
CA ASN A 64 -3.67 -7.35 9.88
C ASN A 64 -4.70 -8.26 9.20
N MET A 65 -4.24 -9.34 8.57
CA MET A 65 -5.10 -10.42 8.06
C MET A 65 -5.21 -11.51 9.13
N LYS A 66 -6.42 -12.04 9.35
CA LYS A 66 -6.71 -13.13 10.31
C LYS A 66 -7.64 -14.17 9.67
N GLU A 67 -7.08 -15.11 8.92
CA GLU A 67 -7.85 -16.20 8.34
C GLU A 67 -8.41 -17.16 9.40
N MET A 68 -9.49 -17.87 9.03
CA MET A 68 -10.33 -18.66 9.92
C MET A 68 -10.21 -20.15 9.59
N THR A 69 -9.36 -20.86 10.34
CA THR A 69 -9.43 -22.32 10.40
C THR A 69 -10.72 -22.73 11.12
N VAL A 70 -11.53 -23.56 10.46
CA VAL A 70 -12.66 -24.26 11.08
C VAL A 70 -12.16 -25.62 11.56
N LYS A 71 -12.51 -25.99 12.79
CA LYS A 71 -12.46 -27.37 13.26
C LYS A 71 -13.80 -27.72 13.89
N THR A 72 -14.36 -28.84 13.46
CA THR A 72 -15.53 -29.50 14.04
C THR A 72 -15.04 -30.72 14.82
N GLU A 73 -15.28 -30.75 16.13
CA GLU A 73 -15.03 -31.91 16.98
C GLU A 73 -16.05 -31.88 18.12
N GLU A 74 -16.75 -33.00 18.30
CA GLU A 74 -17.68 -33.21 19.41
C GLU A 74 -16.98 -33.96 20.54
N THR A 75 -17.20 -33.58 21.79
CA THR A 75 -17.35 -34.53 22.92
C THR A 75 -17.80 -33.83 24.20
N SER A 76 -18.30 -34.63 25.14
CA SER A 76 -18.98 -34.21 26.36
C SER A 76 -18.07 -34.09 27.59
N ALA A 77 -18.25 -33.02 28.38
CA ALA A 77 -18.08 -33.04 29.83
C ALA A 77 -18.96 -31.96 30.48
N SER A 78 -19.43 -32.19 31.70
CA SER A 78 -20.33 -31.31 32.44
C SER A 78 -19.60 -30.37 33.38
N PHE A 79 -20.08 -29.12 33.52
CA PHE A 79 -20.14 -28.44 34.83
C PHE A 79 -21.19 -27.31 34.84
N THR A 80 -22.02 -27.30 35.87
CA THR A 80 -22.91 -26.20 36.29
C THR A 80 -22.09 -25.09 36.97
N LEU A 81 -22.51 -23.82 37.09
CA LEU A 81 -23.75 -23.10 36.78
C LEU A 81 -23.42 -21.58 36.77
N HIS A 82 -24.17 -20.72 36.05
CA HIS A 82 -24.68 -19.42 36.55
C HIS A 82 -25.56 -18.68 35.51
N SER A 83 -26.56 -17.93 36.00
CA SER A 83 -27.40 -16.90 35.34
C SER A 83 -27.62 -16.93 33.80
N LYS A 84 -28.73 -17.55 33.36
CA LYS A 84 -29.31 -17.33 32.01
C LYS A 84 -30.05 -15.98 31.95
N PRO A 85 -29.90 -15.17 30.87
CA PRO A 85 -30.76 -14.00 30.66
C PRO A 85 -32.20 -14.41 30.30
N THR A 86 -33.18 -13.59 30.71
CA THR A 86 -34.62 -13.94 30.70
C THR A 86 -35.28 -13.94 29.31
N ARG A 87 -36.36 -14.73 29.21
CA ARG A 87 -37.09 -15.08 27.96
C ARG A 87 -37.53 -13.87 27.12
N SER A 88 -37.85 -12.74 27.75
CA SER A 88 -38.30 -11.50 27.08
C SER A 88 -37.24 -10.82 26.22
N LYS A 89 -35.95 -10.87 26.58
CA LYS A 89 -34.87 -10.28 25.75
C LYS A 89 -34.70 -11.01 24.42
N ARG A 90 -34.90 -12.33 24.37
CA ARG A 90 -34.85 -13.10 23.11
C ARG A 90 -35.97 -12.69 22.15
N GLN A 91 -37.19 -12.48 22.66
CA GLN A 91 -38.35 -12.12 21.82
C GLN A 91 -38.21 -10.70 21.22
N ARG A 92 -37.69 -9.72 21.96
CA ARG A 92 -37.39 -8.38 21.41
C ARG A 92 -36.30 -8.40 20.33
N LEU A 93 -35.26 -9.24 20.49
CA LEU A 93 -34.22 -9.36 19.46
C LEU A 93 -34.74 -10.02 18.17
N SER A 94 -35.62 -11.02 18.26
CA SER A 94 -36.25 -11.62 17.08
C SER A 94 -37.22 -10.69 16.36
N SER A 95 -37.98 -9.83 17.07
CA SER A 95 -38.90 -8.90 16.41
C SER A 95 -38.16 -7.79 15.66
N VAL A 96 -37.06 -7.25 16.23
CA VAL A 96 -36.22 -6.26 15.54
C VAL A 96 -35.53 -6.86 14.31
N ALA A 97 -34.99 -8.08 14.41
CA ALA A 97 -34.41 -8.76 13.25
C ALA A 97 -35.44 -9.03 12.14
N SER A 98 -36.67 -9.42 12.51
CA SER A 98 -37.79 -9.58 11.57
C SER A 98 -38.19 -8.25 10.92
N ALA A 99 -38.27 -7.16 11.70
CA ALA A 99 -38.59 -5.83 11.19
C ALA A 99 -37.54 -5.31 10.20
N ILE A 100 -36.24 -5.51 10.46
CA ILE A 100 -35.17 -5.11 9.54
C ILE A 100 -35.23 -5.93 8.24
N ARG A 101 -35.44 -7.25 8.33
CA ARG A 101 -35.56 -8.12 7.14
C ARG A 101 -36.79 -7.74 6.29
N LYS A 102 -37.93 -7.48 6.92
CA LYS A 102 -39.10 -6.90 6.26
C LYS A 102 -38.87 -5.48 5.74
N ARG A 103 -37.89 -4.70 6.22
CA ARG A 103 -37.58 -3.36 5.70
C ARG A 103 -36.60 -3.36 4.52
N SER A 104 -35.83 -4.45 4.34
CA SER A 104 -35.16 -4.73 3.05
C SER A 104 -36.12 -5.20 1.96
N GLU A 105 -37.24 -5.83 2.34
CA GLU A 105 -38.25 -6.36 1.41
C GLU A 105 -39.39 -5.34 1.12
N ASN A 106 -39.87 -4.61 2.13
CA ASN A 106 -40.88 -3.55 2.00
C ASN A 106 -40.27 -2.14 1.86
N ARG A 107 -39.20 -1.97 1.08
CA ARG A 107 -39.15 -0.77 0.23
C ARG A 107 -40.19 -0.99 -0.86
N LEU A 108 -41.37 -0.39 -0.71
CA LEU A 108 -42.36 -0.32 -1.79
C LEU A 108 -41.66 0.08 -3.09
N SER A 109 -41.97 -0.63 -4.17
CA SER A 109 -41.21 -0.64 -5.42
C SER A 109 -41.41 0.60 -6.29
N PHE A 110 -41.22 1.78 -5.70
CA PHE A 110 -40.58 2.87 -6.41
C PHE A 110 -39.23 2.36 -6.93
N LYS A 111 -39.24 1.87 -8.18
CA LYS A 111 -38.02 1.77 -8.98
C LYS A 111 -37.39 3.15 -8.92
N ALA A 112 -36.24 3.27 -8.26
CA ALA A 112 -35.44 4.49 -8.37
C ALA A 112 -35.27 4.78 -9.88
N PRO A 113 -35.42 6.04 -10.33
CA PRO A 113 -35.27 6.38 -11.73
C PRO A 113 -33.94 5.81 -12.20
N GLN A 114 -34.01 4.88 -13.16
CA GLN A 114 -32.84 4.12 -13.59
C GLN A 114 -31.85 5.11 -14.17
N ARG A 115 -30.74 5.33 -13.45
CA ARG A 115 -29.70 6.26 -13.88
C ARG A 115 -29.23 5.80 -15.26
N PRO A 116 -29.12 6.69 -16.26
CA PRO A 116 -28.71 6.29 -17.59
C PRO A 116 -27.33 5.60 -17.54
N PRO A 117 -27.05 4.65 -18.44
CA PRO A 117 -25.70 4.13 -18.59
C PRO A 117 -24.75 5.26 -19.01
N LEU A 118 -23.50 5.15 -18.62
CA LEU A 118 -22.48 6.13 -18.98
C LEU A 118 -22.22 6.12 -20.50
N SER A 119 -22.29 7.28 -21.15
CA SER A 119 -22.24 7.43 -22.62
C SER A 119 -20.84 7.25 -23.24
N ARG A 120 -19.77 7.26 -22.45
CA ARG A 120 -18.38 7.06 -22.90
C ARG A 120 -17.53 6.43 -21.80
N GLU A 121 -16.41 5.78 -22.17
CA GLU A 121 -15.47 5.25 -21.17
C GLU A 121 -14.93 6.37 -20.25
N PRO A 122 -14.82 6.16 -18.93
CA PRO A 122 -14.16 7.12 -18.04
C PRO A 122 -12.68 7.30 -18.41
N PRO A 123 -12.10 8.51 -18.35
CA PRO A 123 -10.68 8.73 -18.64
C PRO A 123 -9.73 7.94 -17.72
N ILE A 124 -10.17 7.65 -16.49
CA ILE A 124 -9.46 6.82 -15.50
C ILE A 124 -10.49 6.03 -14.67
N TRP A 125 -10.42 4.70 -14.69
CA TRP A 125 -11.31 3.82 -13.91
C TRP A 125 -10.62 2.53 -13.44
N ALA A 126 -11.25 1.80 -12.51
CA ALA A 126 -10.77 0.54 -11.96
C ALA A 126 -11.92 -0.42 -11.63
N THR A 127 -11.63 -1.72 -11.64
CA THR A 127 -12.54 -2.79 -11.18
C THR A 127 -12.32 -3.16 -9.71
N SER A 128 -11.08 -3.02 -9.20
CA SER A 128 -10.70 -3.35 -7.84
C SER A 128 -10.12 -2.16 -7.08
N ARG A 129 -10.21 -2.22 -5.75
CA ARG A 129 -9.59 -1.22 -4.87
C ARG A 129 -8.05 -1.23 -4.96
N GLN A 130 -7.46 -2.35 -5.39
CA GLN A 130 -6.02 -2.51 -5.53
C GLN A 130 -5.47 -1.85 -6.80
N GLU A 131 -6.20 -1.95 -7.93
CA GLU A 131 -5.83 -1.25 -9.17
C GLU A 131 -5.67 0.26 -8.93
N ILE A 132 -6.52 0.86 -8.10
CA ILE A 132 -6.37 2.24 -7.60
C ILE A 132 -5.10 2.38 -6.75
N CYS A 133 -5.00 1.59 -5.66
CA CYS A 133 -4.00 1.82 -4.61
C CYS A 133 -2.56 1.40 -4.97
N GLU A 134 -2.36 0.63 -6.05
CA GLU A 134 -1.05 0.36 -6.64
C GLU A 134 -0.68 1.42 -7.68
N THR A 135 -1.63 1.91 -8.47
CA THR A 135 -1.36 2.81 -9.61
C THR A 135 -1.34 4.29 -9.24
N LEU A 136 -2.29 4.78 -8.43
CA LEU A 136 -2.48 6.22 -8.17
C LEU A 136 -1.67 6.72 -6.97
N ASP A 137 -0.75 7.65 -7.20
CA ASP A 137 0.00 8.29 -6.11
C ASP A 137 -0.87 9.18 -5.20
N TYR A 138 -1.96 9.74 -5.73
CA TYR A 138 -2.94 10.51 -4.95
C TYR A 138 -4.01 9.66 -4.25
N PHE A 139 -4.02 8.33 -4.39
CA PHE A 139 -4.97 7.48 -3.65
C PHE A 139 -4.42 6.08 -3.30
N ARG A 140 -3.86 5.93 -2.09
CA ARG A 140 -3.32 4.64 -1.59
C ARG A 140 -4.01 4.10 -0.33
N SER A 141 -5.33 4.34 -0.19
CA SER A 141 -6.13 3.92 0.97
C SER A 141 -7.05 2.71 0.69
N TYR A 142 -6.54 1.51 0.98
CA TYR A 142 -7.28 0.26 0.78
C TYR A 142 -8.61 0.16 1.56
N GLN A 143 -8.71 0.75 2.76
CA GLN A 143 -9.84 0.52 3.69
C GLN A 143 -10.57 1.79 4.15
N SER A 144 -10.06 2.99 3.84
CA SER A 144 -10.69 4.28 4.19
C SER A 144 -11.08 5.03 2.91
N GLY A 145 -12.19 5.77 2.95
CA GLY A 145 -12.61 6.67 1.88
C GLY A 145 -11.62 7.83 1.66
N VAL A 146 -10.97 8.30 2.72
CA VAL A 146 -9.99 9.41 2.66
C VAL A 146 -8.57 8.87 2.65
N TYR A 147 -7.73 9.36 1.73
CA TYR A 147 -6.28 9.13 1.69
C TYR A 147 -5.51 10.43 1.93
N SER A 148 -4.64 10.43 2.94
CA SER A 148 -3.84 11.58 3.35
C SER A 148 -2.34 11.26 3.45
N SER A 149 -1.49 12.12 2.89
CA SER A 149 -0.04 12.13 3.14
C SER A 149 0.38 13.46 3.76
N ASP A 150 1.33 13.42 4.68
CA ASP A 150 1.98 14.63 5.25
C ASP A 150 1.00 15.63 5.90
N GLY A 151 -0.14 15.12 6.37
CA GLY A 151 -1.22 15.90 6.98
C GLY A 151 -2.23 16.52 6.01
N LEU A 152 -2.08 16.33 4.71
CA LEU A 152 -3.02 16.78 3.67
C LEU A 152 -3.71 15.57 3.00
N VAL A 153 -5.00 15.69 2.70
CA VAL A 153 -5.70 14.78 1.79
C VAL A 153 -5.16 14.96 0.38
N LYS A 154 -4.88 13.83 -0.28
CA LYS A 154 -4.50 13.78 -1.71
C LYS A 154 -5.64 13.24 -2.57
N GLY A 155 -6.49 12.38 -2.00
CA GLY A 155 -7.71 11.95 -2.66
C GLY A 155 -8.76 11.40 -1.71
N TYR A 156 -10.01 11.45 -2.16
CA TYR A 156 -11.22 11.14 -1.40
C TYR A 156 -12.17 10.32 -2.27
N LEU A 157 -12.71 9.22 -1.74
CA LEU A 157 -13.71 8.37 -2.39
C LEU A 157 -15.12 8.68 -1.89
N LEU A 158 -15.99 9.10 -2.79
CA LEU A 158 -17.45 9.09 -2.66
C LEU A 158 -17.97 7.65 -2.86
N SER A 159 -18.83 7.17 -1.95
CA SER A 159 -19.22 5.75 -1.86
C SER A 159 -20.57 5.60 -1.12
N ALA A 160 -20.98 4.35 -0.86
CA ALA A 160 -22.26 3.95 -0.23
C ALA A 160 -22.60 4.60 1.12
N PHE A 161 -21.61 5.16 1.83
CA PHE A 161 -21.75 5.72 3.18
C PHE A 161 -21.94 7.24 3.14
N GLY A 162 -22.89 7.72 2.33
CA GLY A 162 -23.27 9.13 2.32
C GLY A 162 -23.87 9.59 3.65
N SER A 163 -23.65 10.85 4.01
CA SER A 163 -24.24 11.51 5.18
C SER A 163 -25.52 12.27 4.81
N GLU A 164 -26.36 12.58 5.80
CA GLU A 164 -27.53 13.45 5.62
C GLU A 164 -27.14 14.77 4.93
N ARG A 165 -27.92 15.28 3.97
CA ARG A 165 -27.59 16.44 3.12
C ARG A 165 -26.30 16.34 2.27
N ASP A 166 -25.64 15.19 2.12
CA ASP A 166 -24.63 15.04 1.05
C ASP A 166 -25.30 15.28 -0.32
N ILE A 167 -24.70 16.10 -1.19
CA ILE A 167 -25.27 16.53 -2.49
C ILE A 167 -24.27 16.46 -3.64
N PHE A 168 -24.79 16.34 -4.86
CA PHE A 168 -24.06 16.47 -6.12
C PHE A 168 -24.80 17.53 -6.96
N HIS A 169 -24.19 18.69 -7.16
CA HIS A 169 -24.85 19.91 -7.65
C HIS A 169 -24.03 20.60 -8.77
N LEU A 170 -24.67 21.48 -9.54
CA LEU A 170 -24.11 22.13 -10.73
C LEU A 170 -23.39 21.14 -11.68
N GLY A 171 -24.08 20.04 -12.02
CA GLY A 171 -23.52 18.97 -12.87
C GLY A 171 -22.34 18.21 -12.24
N GLY A 172 -22.11 18.34 -10.93
CA GLY A 172 -20.95 17.78 -10.23
C GLY A 172 -19.81 18.79 -10.01
N ARG A 173 -19.99 20.06 -10.41
CA ARG A 173 -19.02 21.14 -10.16
C ARG A 173 -19.00 21.58 -8.69
N PHE A 174 -20.06 21.28 -7.93
CA PHE A 174 -20.14 21.49 -6.48
C PHE A 174 -20.70 20.23 -5.81
N ILE A 175 -19.95 19.63 -4.88
CA ILE A 175 -20.31 18.38 -4.20
C ILE A 175 -20.17 18.58 -2.69
N VAL A 176 -21.13 18.17 -1.87
CA VAL A 176 -20.98 18.14 -0.41
C VAL A 176 -20.84 16.70 0.06
N SER A 177 -19.81 16.43 0.87
CA SER A 177 -19.74 15.18 1.64
C SER A 177 -19.09 15.35 3.02
N HIS A 178 -19.25 14.35 3.87
CA HIS A 178 -18.78 14.34 5.26
C HIS A 178 -17.29 13.96 5.42
N GLY A 179 -16.72 14.18 6.60
CA GLY A 179 -15.29 13.97 6.86
C GLY A 179 -14.78 12.52 6.86
N GLY A 180 -15.64 11.53 6.57
CA GLY A 180 -15.31 10.11 6.53
C GLY A 180 -15.05 9.45 7.89
N GLY A 181 -15.62 8.27 8.10
CA GLY A 181 -15.47 7.50 9.35
C GLY A 181 -16.42 7.98 10.46
N LYS A 182 -16.50 7.22 11.58
CA LYS A 182 -17.53 7.36 12.64
C LYS A 182 -18.98 7.13 12.18
N SER A 183 -19.21 6.81 10.91
CA SER A 183 -20.46 6.31 10.34
C SER A 183 -20.91 5.01 11.00
N GLU A 184 -22.22 4.71 10.99
CA GLU A 184 -22.72 3.40 11.42
C GLU A 184 -22.20 2.29 10.49
N SER A 185 -21.83 1.13 11.04
CA SER A 185 -21.42 -0.03 10.23
C SER A 185 -21.68 -1.38 10.91
N VAL A 186 -21.90 -2.41 10.10
CA VAL A 186 -22.07 -3.79 10.58
C VAL A 186 -20.75 -4.53 10.49
N LEU A 187 -20.01 -4.60 11.60
CA LEU A 187 -18.74 -5.32 11.68
C LEU A 187 -19.00 -6.82 11.84
N GLN A 188 -18.87 -7.57 10.75
CA GLN A 188 -18.83 -9.03 10.81
C GLN A 188 -17.61 -9.50 11.62
N SER A 189 -17.87 -10.22 12.72
CA SER A 189 -16.88 -10.80 13.62
C SER A 189 -17.06 -12.32 13.71
N ARG A 190 -16.08 -13.02 14.32
CA ARG A 190 -16.18 -14.47 14.59
C ARG A 190 -17.31 -14.85 15.57
N VAL A 191 -17.88 -13.87 16.27
CA VAL A 191 -18.98 -14.03 17.24
C VAL A 191 -20.30 -13.46 16.66
N GLY A 192 -20.39 -13.34 15.34
CA GLY A 192 -21.54 -12.78 14.63
C GLY A 192 -21.37 -11.31 14.23
N ALA A 193 -22.44 -10.73 13.70
CA ALA A 193 -22.50 -9.33 13.28
C ALA A 193 -22.56 -8.40 14.51
N ARG A 194 -21.54 -7.54 14.68
CA ARG A 194 -21.53 -6.48 15.69
C ARG A 194 -21.86 -5.15 15.02
N HIS A 195 -22.99 -4.55 15.37
CA HIS A 195 -23.28 -3.18 14.99
C HIS A 195 -22.31 -2.24 15.72
N GLN A 196 -21.58 -1.44 14.94
CA GLN A 196 -20.91 -0.24 15.42
C GLN A 196 -21.84 0.92 15.12
N LEU A 197 -22.42 1.49 16.17
CA LEU A 197 -23.24 2.69 16.08
C LEU A 197 -22.43 3.86 15.51
N ALA A 198 -23.13 4.78 14.85
CA ALA A 198 -22.59 6.09 14.55
C ALA A 198 -22.14 6.82 15.83
N GLY A 199 -21.16 7.71 15.70
CA GLY A 199 -20.72 8.58 16.79
C GLY A 199 -20.12 9.88 16.28
N ASP A 200 -19.74 10.77 17.19
CA ASP A 200 -19.25 12.10 16.82
C ASP A 200 -17.93 12.09 16.06
N GLN A 201 -17.88 12.87 14.99
CA GLN A 201 -16.65 13.30 14.34
C GLN A 201 -16.08 14.52 15.06
N LYS A 202 -14.79 14.49 15.38
CA LYS A 202 -14.05 15.58 16.01
C LYS A 202 -13.10 16.22 15.01
N ILE A 203 -12.82 17.51 15.16
CA ILE A 203 -11.82 18.23 14.34
C ILE A 203 -10.41 17.60 14.42
N THR A 204 -10.14 16.82 15.47
CA THR A 204 -8.90 16.06 15.67
C THR A 204 -8.88 14.66 15.04
N ASP A 205 -10.02 14.12 14.57
CA ASP A 205 -10.06 12.84 13.85
C ASP A 205 -9.23 12.93 12.57
N ARG A 206 -8.51 11.84 12.22
CA ARG A 206 -7.42 11.89 11.22
C ARG A 206 -7.84 12.42 9.85
N SER A 207 -9.02 12.04 9.37
CA SER A 207 -9.55 12.47 8.07
C SER A 207 -10.07 13.90 8.12
N VAL A 208 -10.88 14.24 9.12
CA VAL A 208 -11.41 15.60 9.37
C VAL A 208 -10.27 16.61 9.45
N ARG A 209 -9.25 16.35 10.27
CA ARG A 209 -8.08 17.22 10.44
C ARG A 209 -7.29 17.44 9.14
N ALA A 210 -7.22 16.42 8.28
CA ALA A 210 -6.53 16.53 7.00
C ALA A 210 -7.36 17.32 5.97
N LEU A 211 -8.69 17.14 5.95
CA LEU A 211 -9.60 17.92 5.11
C LEU A 211 -9.66 19.39 5.54
N MET A 212 -9.71 19.66 6.85
CA MET A 212 -9.58 21.02 7.40
C MET A 212 -8.28 21.68 6.96
N ARG A 213 -7.16 20.95 6.89
CA ARG A 213 -5.90 21.51 6.38
C ARG A 213 -5.94 21.78 4.87
N ASN A 214 -6.57 20.92 4.06
CA ASN A 214 -6.79 21.22 2.63
C ASN A 214 -7.67 22.46 2.44
N TYR A 215 -8.65 22.67 3.31
CA TYR A 215 -9.48 23.87 3.35
C TYR A 215 -8.66 25.12 3.74
N GLU A 216 -8.00 25.10 4.90
CA GLU A 216 -7.20 26.20 5.45
C GLU A 216 -6.04 26.65 4.54
N GLU A 217 -5.37 25.69 3.87
CA GLU A 217 -4.30 25.97 2.89
C GLU A 217 -4.82 26.09 1.43
N SER A 218 -6.14 25.98 1.19
CA SER A 218 -6.75 25.97 -0.16
C SER A 218 -6.08 25.00 -1.16
N ARG A 219 -5.76 23.77 -0.71
CA ARG A 219 -5.00 22.77 -1.48
C ARG A 219 -5.94 21.81 -2.23
N PRO A 220 -5.86 21.72 -3.57
CA PRO A 220 -6.62 20.74 -4.33
C PRO A 220 -6.32 19.29 -3.93
N LEU A 221 -7.33 18.44 -4.09
CA LEU A 221 -7.31 16.99 -3.89
C LEU A 221 -8.15 16.31 -4.98
N VAL A 222 -7.93 15.03 -5.23
CA VAL A 222 -8.67 14.30 -6.27
C VAL A 222 -9.90 13.61 -5.69
N LEU A 223 -11.08 13.87 -6.27
CA LEU A 223 -12.27 13.08 -5.97
C LEU A 223 -12.36 11.83 -6.86
N LEU A 224 -12.76 10.72 -6.26
CA LEU A 224 -13.10 9.46 -6.89
C LEU A 224 -14.53 9.10 -6.49
N ALA A 225 -15.22 8.30 -7.31
CA ALA A 225 -16.50 7.68 -6.94
C ALA A 225 -16.44 6.16 -7.16
N ASP A 226 -17.27 5.42 -6.42
CA ASP A 226 -17.65 4.04 -6.76
C ASP A 226 -19.12 3.97 -7.17
N ASP A 227 -19.54 2.86 -7.81
CA ASP A 227 -20.92 2.71 -8.32
C ASP A 227 -22.03 2.78 -7.25
N LYS A 228 -21.65 2.66 -5.97
CA LYS A 228 -22.55 2.78 -4.81
C LYS A 228 -22.72 4.22 -4.35
N TYR A 229 -21.99 5.17 -4.93
CA TYR A 229 -22.29 6.58 -4.77
C TYR A 229 -23.58 6.89 -5.56
N ASP A 230 -24.67 7.00 -4.82
CA ASP A 230 -26.05 7.13 -5.31
C ASP A 230 -26.30 8.45 -6.06
N LYS A 231 -25.54 9.50 -5.74
CA LYS A 231 -25.71 10.86 -6.28
C LYS A 231 -24.94 11.12 -7.57
N PHE A 232 -24.10 10.19 -8.05
CA PHE A 232 -23.55 10.29 -9.40
C PHE A 232 -24.68 10.09 -10.44
N PRO A 233 -24.75 10.89 -11.53
CA PRO A 233 -25.92 10.90 -12.41
C PRO A 233 -26.08 9.65 -13.31
N TYR A 234 -25.03 8.87 -13.52
CA TYR A 234 -25.04 7.67 -14.37
C TYR A 234 -24.94 6.38 -13.55
N ASP A 235 -25.43 5.26 -14.08
CA ASP A 235 -25.18 3.94 -13.49
C ASP A 235 -23.83 3.38 -13.97
N LEU A 236 -22.90 3.24 -13.02
CA LEU A 236 -21.56 2.69 -13.25
C LEU A 236 -21.52 1.14 -13.12
N SER A 237 -22.66 0.51 -12.83
CA SER A 237 -22.80 -0.94 -12.68
C SER A 237 -23.48 -1.63 -13.88
N THR A 238 -23.86 -0.88 -14.93
CA THR A 238 -24.58 -1.41 -16.09
C THR A 238 -23.81 -2.54 -16.79
N PRO A 239 -24.43 -3.71 -17.05
CA PRO A 239 -23.82 -4.78 -17.84
C PRO A 239 -23.30 -4.28 -19.19
N GLY A 240 -22.07 -4.65 -19.54
CA GLY A 240 -21.38 -4.16 -20.75
C GLY A 240 -20.56 -2.88 -20.55
N SER A 241 -20.86 -2.06 -19.53
CA SER A 241 -20.18 -0.79 -19.23
C SER A 241 -19.94 -0.63 -17.73
N VAL A 242 -19.33 -1.66 -17.12
CA VAL A 242 -19.14 -1.76 -15.67
C VAL A 242 -17.85 -1.05 -15.25
N TYR A 243 -17.99 0.07 -14.53
CA TYR A 243 -16.90 0.93 -14.06
C TYR A 243 -16.93 1.06 -12.52
N PRO A 244 -16.58 0.02 -11.74
CA PRO A 244 -16.81 -0.04 -10.28
C PRO A 244 -16.18 1.10 -9.48
N TYR A 245 -15.12 1.72 -10.01
CA TYR A 245 -14.47 2.91 -9.50
C TYR A 245 -14.09 3.85 -10.64
N ILE A 246 -14.33 5.15 -10.49
CA ILE A 246 -13.95 6.21 -11.44
C ILE A 246 -13.18 7.33 -10.73
N VAL A 247 -12.29 8.01 -11.45
CA VAL A 247 -11.70 9.28 -11.00
C VAL A 247 -12.53 10.43 -11.57
N LEU A 248 -13.00 11.34 -10.71
CA LEU A 248 -13.78 12.50 -11.13
C LEU A 248 -12.83 13.60 -11.64
N GLY A 249 -11.95 14.10 -10.77
CA GLY A 249 -11.02 15.19 -11.08
C GLY A 249 -10.49 15.87 -9.82
N PHE A 250 -9.79 16.99 -9.99
CA PHE A 250 -9.40 17.87 -8.89
C PHE A 250 -10.55 18.72 -8.39
N PHE A 251 -10.61 18.84 -7.07
CA PHE A 251 -11.49 19.74 -6.36
C PHE A 251 -10.70 20.44 -5.26
N TRP A 252 -11.06 21.69 -4.95
CA TRP A 252 -10.66 22.39 -3.74
C TRP A 252 -11.85 22.48 -2.78
N ILE A 253 -11.62 22.93 -1.55
CA ILE A 253 -12.67 23.03 -0.52
C ILE A 253 -12.97 24.52 -0.29
N PRO A 254 -14.11 25.07 -0.74
CA PRO A 254 -14.54 26.44 -0.38
C PRO A 254 -15.16 26.56 1.01
N TYR A 255 -15.75 25.47 1.54
CA TYR A 255 -16.46 25.51 2.83
C TYR A 255 -16.22 24.23 3.65
N ALA A 256 -16.02 24.40 4.96
CA ALA A 256 -15.99 23.32 5.94
C ALA A 256 -16.78 23.73 7.21
N TRP A 257 -17.62 22.85 7.73
CA TRP A 257 -18.45 23.12 8.93
C TRP A 257 -18.77 21.84 9.71
N ALA A 258 -19.38 21.98 10.89
CA ALA A 258 -19.98 20.88 11.61
C ALA A 258 -21.52 21.00 11.65
N GLU A 259 -22.21 19.87 11.58
CA GLU A 259 -23.67 19.76 11.70
C GLU A 259 -24.08 18.55 12.54
N TYR A 260 -25.33 18.51 13.00
CA TYR A 260 -25.92 17.27 13.51
C TYR A 260 -26.53 16.46 12.36
N GLU A 261 -26.16 15.19 12.30
CA GLU A 261 -26.84 14.17 11.51
C GLU A 261 -27.91 13.49 12.39
N ALA A 262 -29.14 13.43 11.87
CA ALA A 262 -30.25 12.73 12.50
C ALA A 262 -29.96 11.21 12.56
N PRO A 263 -30.26 10.53 13.68
CA PRO A 263 -29.87 9.13 13.86
C PRO A 263 -30.77 8.17 13.06
N SER A 264 -30.18 7.07 12.58
CA SER A 264 -30.84 6.03 11.76
C SER A 264 -31.94 5.24 12.49
N THR A 265 -31.92 5.30 13.83
CA THR A 265 -32.77 4.59 14.80
C THR A 265 -32.86 5.45 16.08
N ASP A 266 -33.70 5.08 17.06
CA ASP A 266 -34.03 5.83 18.29
C ASP A 266 -32.82 6.08 19.24
N ASN A 267 -31.89 6.92 18.82
CA ASN A 267 -30.60 7.18 19.45
C ASN A 267 -30.38 8.70 19.55
N GLN A 268 -29.20 9.13 20.00
CA GLN A 268 -28.82 10.55 20.02
C GLN A 268 -28.30 11.01 18.64
N SER A 269 -28.62 12.23 18.21
CA SER A 269 -28.02 12.88 17.03
C SER A 269 -26.50 13.00 17.17
N VAL A 270 -25.77 12.90 16.06
CA VAL A 270 -24.30 12.78 16.05
C VAL A 270 -23.65 13.88 15.23
N VAL A 271 -22.51 14.40 15.70
CA VAL A 271 -21.77 15.44 15.00
C VAL A 271 -21.11 14.88 13.73
N ARG A 272 -21.32 15.57 12.62
CA ARG A 272 -20.63 15.38 11.34
C ARG A 272 -19.84 16.63 10.99
N TRP A 273 -18.61 16.43 10.53
CA TRP A 273 -17.88 17.46 9.79
C TRP A 273 -18.19 17.29 8.31
N LYS A 274 -18.43 18.41 7.63
CA LYS A 274 -18.86 18.48 6.24
C LYS A 274 -17.93 19.37 5.47
N PHE A 275 -17.75 19.02 4.21
CA PHE A 275 -16.85 19.69 3.29
C PHE A 275 -17.59 19.86 1.97
N ALA A 276 -17.72 21.11 1.52
CA ALA A 276 -18.05 21.38 0.12
C ALA A 276 -16.77 21.21 -0.70
N PHE A 277 -16.87 20.54 -1.83
CA PHE A 277 -15.81 20.34 -2.79
C PHE A 277 -16.23 21.03 -4.09
N GLN A 278 -15.44 22.00 -4.54
CA GLN A 278 -15.66 22.71 -5.78
C GLN A 278 -14.63 22.30 -6.83
N TRP A 279 -15.08 22.10 -8.06
CA TRP A 279 -14.24 21.78 -9.21
C TRP A 279 -13.14 22.84 -9.43
N CYS A 280 -11.96 22.37 -9.83
CA CYS A 280 -10.87 23.22 -10.32
C CYS A 280 -11.04 23.41 -11.84
N GLU A 281 -11.37 24.62 -12.29
CA GLU A 281 -11.64 24.93 -13.71
C GLU A 281 -10.42 24.72 -14.61
N GLU A 282 -9.22 24.75 -14.03
CA GLU A 282 -7.93 24.62 -14.70
C GLU A 282 -7.72 23.24 -15.36
N GLN A 283 -8.59 22.26 -15.11
CA GLN A 283 -8.57 20.94 -15.74
C GLN A 283 -9.59 20.78 -16.90
N GLY A 284 -10.35 21.82 -17.24
CA GLY A 284 -11.42 21.79 -18.24
C GLY A 284 -12.76 21.30 -17.70
N ASP A 285 -13.70 20.96 -18.59
CA ASP A 285 -15.04 20.50 -18.21
C ASP A 285 -15.05 19.10 -17.54
N PRO A 286 -15.98 18.85 -16.61
CA PRO A 286 -16.22 17.51 -16.07
C PRO A 286 -16.50 16.47 -17.17
N TRP A 287 -15.74 15.38 -17.20
CA TRP A 287 -15.79 14.43 -18.32
C TRP A 287 -17.12 13.66 -18.47
N TRP A 288 -18.07 13.83 -17.55
CA TRP A 288 -19.42 13.25 -17.62
C TRP A 288 -20.52 14.26 -18.04
N THR A 289 -20.21 15.52 -18.36
CA THR A 289 -21.22 16.51 -18.80
C THR A 289 -21.30 16.72 -20.31
N SER A 290 -20.29 16.32 -21.10
CA SER A 290 -20.35 16.45 -22.57
C SER A 290 -21.38 15.49 -23.18
N SER A 291 -22.40 16.03 -23.84
CA SER A 291 -23.37 15.24 -24.61
C SER A 291 -22.79 14.79 -25.95
N PRO A 292 -22.96 13.52 -26.37
CA PRO A 292 -22.49 13.07 -27.69
C PRO A 292 -23.26 13.71 -28.87
N TYR A 293 -24.38 14.39 -28.62
CA TYR A 293 -25.16 15.08 -29.66
C TYR A 293 -24.66 16.50 -29.97
N ALA A 294 -23.60 16.98 -29.30
CA ALA A 294 -23.06 18.32 -29.54
C ALA A 294 -22.24 18.42 -30.85
N ASP A 295 -21.64 17.32 -31.31
CA ASP A 295 -20.64 17.33 -32.39
C ASP A 295 -21.21 17.13 -33.81
N GLU A 296 -22.48 16.68 -33.95
CA GLU A 296 -23.16 16.55 -35.25
C GLU A 296 -24.08 17.74 -35.59
N ALA A 297 -24.39 18.61 -34.62
CA ALA A 297 -25.15 19.83 -34.85
C ALA A 297 -24.21 20.96 -35.31
N GLY A 298 -24.11 21.15 -36.64
CA GLY A 298 -23.21 22.11 -37.27
C GLY A 298 -23.26 23.53 -36.67
N ALA A 299 -22.08 24.15 -36.59
CA ALA A 299 -21.81 25.35 -35.79
C ALA A 299 -22.84 26.48 -35.95
N THR A 300 -23.68 26.65 -34.94
CA THR A 300 -24.54 27.84 -34.76
C THR A 300 -24.47 28.30 -33.30
N ASN A 301 -24.07 29.56 -33.09
CA ASN A 301 -23.87 30.13 -31.76
C ASN A 301 -25.23 30.37 -31.06
N SER A 302 -25.51 29.70 -29.93
CA SER A 302 -26.51 30.15 -28.93
C SER A 302 -26.47 29.43 -27.57
N VAL A 303 -25.51 29.75 -26.69
CA VAL A 303 -25.77 29.98 -25.23
C VAL A 303 -24.82 31.08 -24.70
N SER A 304 -24.70 32.20 -25.41
CA SER A 304 -23.77 33.30 -25.07
C SER A 304 -24.50 34.58 -24.63
N ASN A 305 -25.60 34.44 -23.89
CA ASN A 305 -26.49 35.54 -23.53
C ASN A 305 -26.90 35.51 -22.04
N PHE A 306 -25.95 35.77 -21.13
CA PHE A 306 -26.16 36.44 -19.84
C PHE A 306 -24.81 36.83 -19.21
N LEU A 307 -24.23 37.97 -19.63
CA LEU A 307 -23.31 38.86 -18.86
C LEU A 307 -22.64 39.90 -19.78
N HIS A 308 -23.40 40.89 -20.24
CA HIS A 308 -22.86 42.09 -20.93
C HIS A 308 -23.56 43.36 -20.44
N HIS A 309 -23.19 43.80 -19.23
CA HIS A 309 -23.28 45.22 -18.86
C HIS A 309 -21.86 45.79 -18.78
N ASN A 310 -21.59 46.82 -19.58
CA ASN A 310 -20.29 47.47 -19.67
C ASN A 310 -20.15 48.53 -18.57
N GLU A 311 -19.50 48.19 -17.47
CA GLU A 311 -18.84 49.18 -16.60
C GLU A 311 -17.38 48.80 -16.37
N LYS A 312 -16.50 49.80 -16.42
CA LYS A 312 -15.05 49.60 -16.25
C LYS A 312 -14.74 49.39 -14.76
N PRO A 313 -14.13 48.27 -14.33
CA PRO A 313 -13.67 48.13 -12.96
C PRO A 313 -12.52 49.11 -12.69
N SER A 314 -12.78 50.11 -11.86
CA SER A 314 -11.76 51.09 -11.46
C SER A 314 -10.66 50.40 -10.65
N SER A 315 -9.40 50.65 -11.00
CA SER A 315 -8.25 49.92 -10.45
C SER A 315 -7.95 50.33 -9.00
N THR A 316 -8.37 49.52 -8.04
CA THR A 316 -7.94 49.64 -6.63
C THR A 316 -7.04 48.47 -6.25
N ILE A 317 -5.74 48.72 -6.15
CA ILE A 317 -4.75 47.72 -5.73
C ILE A 317 -4.91 47.48 -4.22
N VAL A 318 -5.07 46.22 -3.82
CA VAL A 318 -5.10 45.81 -2.40
C VAL A 318 -3.98 44.81 -2.13
N SER A 319 -3.18 45.08 -1.09
CA SER A 319 -1.96 44.34 -0.77
C SER A 319 -2.20 42.86 -0.43
N PRO A 320 -1.23 41.97 -0.73
CA PRO A 320 -1.35 40.54 -0.43
C PRO A 320 -1.35 40.30 1.08
N GLY A 321 -2.41 39.66 1.60
CA GLY A 321 -2.48 39.28 3.03
C GLY A 321 -3.84 39.46 3.68
N LYS A 322 -4.85 38.70 3.24
CA LYS A 322 -6.04 38.38 4.04
C LYS A 322 -6.61 37.02 3.63
N ARG A 323 -7.13 36.29 4.61
CA ARG A 323 -7.92 35.06 4.41
C ARG A 323 -9.15 35.37 3.56
N PHE A 324 -9.77 34.34 2.97
CA PHE A 324 -11.17 34.42 2.54
C PHE A 324 -12.00 35.00 3.70
N ARG A 325 -12.52 36.22 3.54
CA ARG A 325 -13.76 36.60 4.21
C ARG A 325 -14.86 35.99 3.37
N PHE A 326 -15.70 35.18 4.00
CA PHE A 326 -16.84 34.58 3.32
C PHE A 326 -17.78 35.71 2.91
N ARG A 327 -18.53 35.53 1.83
CA ARG A 327 -19.53 36.54 1.41
C ARG A 327 -20.64 36.66 2.47
N ASP A 328 -21.03 35.53 3.05
CA ASP A 328 -22.01 35.40 4.13
C ASP A 328 -21.41 34.61 5.33
N GLU A 329 -20.83 35.33 6.30
CA GLU A 329 -20.39 34.81 7.60
C GLU A 329 -21.01 35.67 8.72
N GLU A 330 -21.57 35.04 9.77
CA GLU A 330 -21.92 35.76 11.00
C GLU A 330 -21.07 35.28 12.19
N LEU A 331 -20.91 36.18 13.18
CA LEU A 331 -20.22 35.94 14.44
C LEU A 331 -21.20 35.41 15.50
N CYS A 332 -20.93 34.24 16.05
CA CYS A 332 -21.69 33.71 17.17
C CYS A 332 -21.42 34.51 18.45
N ILE A 333 -22.46 35.11 19.04
CA ILE A 333 -22.37 35.88 20.28
C ILE A 333 -21.95 35.04 21.50
N ASP A 334 -22.33 33.75 21.55
CA ASP A 334 -22.06 32.87 22.70
C ASP A 334 -20.61 32.37 22.77
N CYS A 335 -19.98 32.13 21.61
CA CYS A 335 -18.64 31.54 21.55
C CYS A 335 -17.60 32.40 20.81
N MET A 336 -17.98 33.58 20.33
CA MET A 336 -17.13 34.55 19.61
C MET A 336 -16.32 33.93 18.46
N LYS A 337 -16.93 32.96 17.75
CA LYS A 337 -16.41 32.37 16.50
C LYS A 337 -17.38 32.64 15.36
N THR A 338 -16.86 32.80 14.16
CA THR A 338 -17.70 32.90 12.97
C THR A 338 -18.28 31.53 12.57
N SER A 339 -19.33 31.53 11.76
CA SER A 339 -19.81 30.36 11.03
C SER A 339 -20.43 30.79 9.68
N PRO A 340 -20.24 30.02 8.60
CA PRO A 340 -20.81 30.34 7.29
C PRO A 340 -22.34 30.20 7.27
N SER A 341 -23.00 31.03 6.46
CA SER A 341 -24.45 30.96 6.21
C SER A 341 -24.82 29.84 5.23
N VAL A 342 -24.76 28.60 5.70
CA VAL A 342 -24.94 27.38 4.89
C VAL A 342 -26.40 27.14 4.47
N TYR A 343 -27.39 27.51 5.30
CA TYR A 343 -28.78 27.06 5.14
C TYR A 343 -29.78 28.16 4.79
N LYS A 344 -30.80 27.80 4.01
CA LYS A 344 -31.90 28.68 3.58
C LYS A 344 -32.80 29.13 4.74
N GLN A 345 -32.92 28.31 5.77
CA GLN A 345 -33.75 28.54 6.96
C GLN A 345 -33.20 29.63 7.91
N GLY A 346 -31.95 30.08 7.71
CA GLY A 346 -31.31 31.13 8.52
C GLY A 346 -29.94 30.71 9.06
N TRP A 347 -29.24 31.67 9.66
CA TRP A 347 -27.92 31.43 10.25
C TRP A 347 -28.00 30.60 11.54
N ILE A 348 -27.00 29.73 11.71
CA ILE A 348 -26.83 28.77 12.81
C ILE A 348 -25.36 28.78 13.23
N CYS A 349 -25.06 28.63 14.52
CA CYS A 349 -23.69 28.41 14.97
C CYS A 349 -23.23 26.98 14.63
N LEU A 350 -22.14 26.86 13.86
CA LEU A 350 -21.60 25.58 13.36
C LEU A 350 -20.31 25.16 14.11
N ASN A 351 -20.01 25.79 15.25
CA ASN A 351 -18.96 25.39 16.18
C ASN A 351 -19.51 24.34 17.18
N PRO A 352 -19.13 23.05 17.12
CA PRO A 352 -19.72 21.98 17.94
C PRO A 352 -19.32 22.03 19.43
N CYS A 353 -18.58 23.06 19.84
CA CYS A 353 -18.27 23.37 21.24
C CYS A 353 -19.03 24.63 21.74
N CYS A 354 -20.12 25.02 21.08
CA CYS A 354 -20.96 26.18 21.46
C CYS A 354 -22.28 25.74 22.10
N GLY A 355 -22.83 26.54 23.03
CA GLY A 355 -24.18 26.34 23.56
C GLY A 355 -25.27 26.48 22.50
N ALA A 356 -25.18 27.51 21.65
CA ALA A 356 -26.04 27.69 20.48
C ALA A 356 -25.68 26.81 19.26
N PHE A 357 -24.84 25.77 19.40
CA PHE A 357 -24.59 24.85 18.30
C PHE A 357 -25.91 24.21 17.83
N TRP A 358 -26.17 24.25 16.52
CA TRP A 358 -27.40 23.72 15.92
C TRP A 358 -28.72 24.36 16.42
N THR A 359 -28.66 25.60 16.89
CA THR A 359 -29.84 26.42 17.23
C THR A 359 -29.95 27.60 16.26
N LEU A 360 -31.16 27.87 15.76
CA LEU A 360 -31.45 29.03 14.92
C LEU A 360 -31.37 30.32 15.74
N LYS A 361 -30.99 31.43 15.09
CA LYS A 361 -30.88 32.78 15.69
C LYS A 361 -32.14 33.30 16.39
N HIS A 362 -33.33 32.75 16.05
CA HIS A 362 -34.62 33.09 16.66
C HIS A 362 -35.16 31.99 17.61
N GLY A 363 -34.32 31.02 17.98
CA GLY A 363 -34.67 29.88 18.82
C GLY A 363 -35.09 28.64 18.04
N GLY A 364 -35.01 27.49 18.72
CA GLY A 364 -35.34 26.17 18.16
C GLY A 364 -34.18 25.50 17.39
N SER A 365 -34.16 24.17 17.43
CA SER A 365 -33.29 23.35 16.59
C SER A 365 -34.04 22.95 15.31
N PRO A 366 -33.47 23.16 14.11
CA PRO A 366 -34.16 22.85 12.86
C PRO A 366 -34.21 21.35 12.60
N THR A 367 -35.36 20.89 12.09
CA THR A 367 -35.64 19.48 11.74
C THR A 367 -35.57 19.21 10.24
N ILE A 368 -35.68 20.25 9.41
CA ILE A 368 -35.53 20.20 7.95
C ILE A 368 -34.66 21.40 7.56
N LEU A 369 -33.63 21.16 6.75
CA LEU A 369 -32.68 22.18 6.29
C LEU A 369 -32.32 21.97 4.83
N ASP A 370 -32.36 23.06 4.07
CA ASP A 370 -31.92 23.15 2.68
C ASP A 370 -30.72 24.09 2.59
N TYR A 371 -29.85 23.86 1.61
CA TYR A 371 -28.73 24.77 1.35
C TYR A 371 -29.22 26.13 0.81
N SER A 372 -28.56 27.22 1.21
CA SER A 372 -28.86 28.55 0.70
C SER A 372 -28.38 28.70 -0.76
N GLU A 373 -29.07 29.55 -1.53
CA GLU A 373 -28.71 29.82 -2.93
C GLU A 373 -27.37 30.57 -3.06
N SER A 374 -26.90 31.26 -2.01
CA SER A 374 -25.56 31.86 -1.97
C SER A 374 -24.46 30.86 -1.61
N PHE A 375 -24.74 29.87 -0.77
CA PHE A 375 -23.80 28.78 -0.46
C PHE A 375 -23.55 27.85 -1.66
N LEU A 376 -24.55 27.65 -2.52
CA LEU A 376 -24.45 26.80 -3.72
C LEU A 376 -23.74 27.47 -4.91
N GLN A 377 -23.37 28.76 -4.81
CA GLN A 377 -22.63 29.46 -5.86
C GLN A 377 -21.15 29.06 -5.89
N LEU A 378 -20.60 28.88 -7.09
CA LEU A 378 -19.17 28.66 -7.30
C LEU A 378 -18.38 29.93 -6.94
N ILE A 379 -17.31 29.80 -6.17
CA ILE A 379 -16.42 30.90 -5.79
C ILE A 379 -15.20 30.90 -6.72
N SER A 380 -14.77 32.07 -7.21
CA SER A 380 -13.49 32.21 -7.90
C SER A 380 -12.31 31.93 -6.94
N PRO A 381 -11.34 31.07 -7.29
CA PRO A 381 -10.20 30.80 -6.42
C PRO A 381 -9.32 32.05 -6.26
N THR A 382 -8.89 32.33 -5.03
CA THR A 382 -7.98 33.45 -4.69
C THR A 382 -6.55 33.25 -5.18
N HIS A 383 -6.21 32.05 -5.62
CA HIS A 383 -4.88 31.65 -6.08
C HIS A 383 -4.97 30.93 -7.44
N PRO A 384 -5.25 31.66 -8.55
CA PRO A 384 -5.47 31.08 -9.88
C PRO A 384 -4.23 30.44 -10.53
N ASN A 385 -3.10 30.37 -9.82
CA ASN A 385 -1.81 29.86 -10.31
C ASN A 385 -1.42 28.51 -9.67
N ILE A 386 -2.36 27.77 -9.07
CA ILE A 386 -2.07 26.43 -8.53
C ILE A 386 -1.99 25.44 -9.69
N SER A 387 -0.77 25.15 -10.14
CA SER A 387 -0.50 24.12 -11.15
C SER A 387 -0.99 22.75 -10.67
N LEU A 388 -1.99 22.20 -11.36
CA LEU A 388 -2.54 20.88 -11.09
C LEU A 388 -1.60 19.79 -11.63
N ALA A 389 -1.32 18.77 -10.82
CA ALA A 389 -0.54 17.61 -11.26
C ALA A 389 -1.34 16.77 -12.26
N ASN A 390 -0.69 15.99 -13.12
CA ASN A 390 -1.41 15.13 -14.07
C ASN A 390 -2.22 14.04 -13.34
N LEU A 391 -3.53 13.98 -13.57
CA LEU A 391 -4.42 12.93 -13.05
C LEU A 391 -4.04 11.54 -13.59
N LYS A 392 -3.55 11.47 -14.84
CA LYS A 392 -3.13 10.24 -15.51
C LYS A 392 -1.70 9.93 -15.08
N PRO A 393 -1.44 8.84 -14.33
CA PRO A 393 -0.10 8.54 -13.84
C PRO A 393 0.82 8.16 -14.99
N SER A 394 2.01 8.75 -15.02
CA SER A 394 3.03 8.44 -16.01
C SER A 394 3.50 6.99 -15.91
N LEU A 395 3.53 6.31 -17.05
CA LEU A 395 4.20 5.02 -17.19
C LEU A 395 5.72 5.25 -17.29
N ILE A 396 6.49 4.46 -16.55
CA ILE A 396 7.95 4.42 -16.63
C ILE A 396 8.30 3.22 -17.49
N SER A 397 8.73 3.46 -18.72
CA SER A 397 9.08 2.41 -19.69
C SER A 397 10.43 1.75 -19.38
N GLU A 398 11.39 2.55 -18.91
CA GLU A 398 12.81 2.19 -18.79
C GLU A 398 13.36 2.62 -17.42
N ALA A 399 14.28 1.82 -16.87
CA ALA A 399 14.99 2.12 -15.64
C ALA A 399 16.36 2.75 -15.96
N PRO A 400 16.81 3.84 -15.29
CA PRO A 400 18.10 4.47 -15.55
C PRO A 400 19.33 3.56 -15.35
N ASP A 401 19.18 2.47 -14.59
CA ASP A 401 20.18 1.44 -14.30
C ASP A 401 19.85 0.08 -14.96
N GLY A 402 18.78 0.03 -15.76
CA GLY A 402 18.23 -1.17 -16.38
C GLY A 402 17.50 -2.13 -15.43
N ILE A 403 17.29 -1.81 -14.14
CA ILE A 403 16.66 -2.72 -13.17
C ILE A 403 15.16 -2.45 -13.05
N ALA A 404 14.34 -3.35 -13.58
CA ALA A 404 12.88 -3.25 -13.56
C ALA A 404 12.20 -4.05 -12.41
N THR A 405 12.98 -4.36 -11.37
CA THR A 405 12.50 -4.92 -10.10
C THR A 405 12.38 -3.87 -8.98
N GLY A 406 12.65 -2.59 -9.27
CA GLY A 406 12.51 -1.49 -8.31
C GLY A 406 11.05 -1.10 -8.01
N LEU A 407 10.84 -0.31 -6.97
CA LEU A 407 9.50 0.09 -6.50
C LEU A 407 8.62 0.68 -7.61
N PRO A 408 9.10 1.56 -8.54
CA PRO A 408 8.24 2.11 -9.59
C PRO A 408 7.66 1.04 -10.53
N PHE A 409 8.44 -0.01 -10.80
CA PHE A 409 8.06 -1.13 -11.66
C PHE A 409 7.14 -2.15 -10.98
N SER A 410 6.99 -2.07 -9.65
CA SER A 410 5.98 -2.85 -8.91
C SER A 410 4.59 -2.19 -8.88
N LYS A 411 4.46 -0.93 -9.33
CA LYS A 411 3.18 -0.21 -9.44
C LYS A 411 2.28 -0.82 -10.53
N GLY A 412 0.99 -0.48 -10.46
CA GLY A 412 0.07 -0.67 -11.59
C GLY A 412 0.28 0.36 -12.70
N TRP A 413 -0.52 0.23 -13.76
CA TRP A 413 -0.43 0.98 -15.02
C TRP A 413 -1.78 1.58 -15.41
N HIS A 414 -1.80 2.81 -15.94
CA HIS A 414 -2.98 3.42 -16.58
C HIS A 414 -3.00 3.10 -18.08
N CYS A 415 -3.97 2.29 -18.50
CA CYS A 415 -4.08 1.88 -19.89
C CYS A 415 -4.54 3.03 -20.79
N LYS A 416 -3.59 3.62 -21.53
CA LYS A 416 -3.82 4.64 -22.58
C LYS A 416 -4.85 4.23 -23.65
N GLY A 417 -5.22 2.96 -23.73
CA GLY A 417 -6.17 2.45 -24.72
C GLY A 417 -7.62 2.28 -24.27
N CYS A 418 -7.94 2.37 -22.97
CA CYS A 418 -9.33 2.28 -22.48
C CYS A 418 -9.56 2.94 -21.09
N GLY A 419 -8.63 3.76 -20.60
CA GLY A 419 -8.73 4.42 -19.29
C GLY A 419 -8.53 3.52 -18.06
N ARG A 420 -8.60 2.19 -18.18
CA ARG A 420 -8.49 1.27 -17.04
C ARG A 420 -7.12 1.29 -16.35
N LEU A 421 -7.13 1.39 -15.03
CA LEU A 421 -6.00 1.09 -14.15
C LEU A 421 -5.86 -0.43 -13.98
N ALA A 422 -4.64 -0.96 -14.13
CA ALA A 422 -4.35 -2.39 -14.04
C ALA A 422 -3.12 -2.64 -13.15
N CYS A 423 -3.20 -3.58 -12.21
CA CYS A 423 -2.02 -4.07 -11.48
C CYS A 423 -1.02 -4.75 -12.44
N ARG A 424 0.29 -4.68 -12.17
CA ARG A 424 1.26 -5.60 -12.81
C ARG A 424 0.96 -7.00 -12.26
N SER A 425 0.32 -7.87 -13.04
CA SER A 425 -0.04 -9.24 -12.67
C SER A 425 1.05 -10.25 -13.01
N ASP A 426 1.69 -10.08 -14.16
CA ASP A 426 2.64 -11.02 -14.75
C ASP A 426 4.06 -10.42 -14.69
N TRP A 427 5.09 -11.26 -14.55
CA TRP A 427 6.46 -10.76 -14.39
C TRP A 427 6.96 -10.02 -15.64
N LYS A 428 6.76 -10.59 -16.83
CA LYS A 428 7.34 -10.09 -18.09
C LYS A 428 6.75 -8.76 -18.62
N CYS A 429 5.49 -8.46 -18.32
CA CYS A 429 4.77 -7.32 -18.89
C CYS A 429 3.68 -6.77 -17.96
N TRP A 430 3.28 -5.50 -18.15
CA TRP A 430 1.95 -5.06 -17.74
C TRP A 430 0.95 -5.46 -18.83
N LYS A 431 -0.18 -6.05 -18.43
CA LYS A 431 -1.28 -6.42 -19.34
C LYS A 431 -2.59 -5.80 -18.87
N CYS A 432 -3.35 -5.17 -19.77
CA CYS A 432 -4.65 -4.60 -19.43
C CYS A 432 -5.74 -5.70 -19.43
N PRO A 433 -6.41 -6.02 -18.31
CA PRO A 433 -7.45 -7.05 -18.27
C PRO A 433 -8.80 -6.61 -18.87
N HIS A 434 -8.82 -5.54 -19.67
CA HIS A 434 -9.97 -5.06 -20.43
C HIS A 434 -9.71 -5.17 -21.93
N CYS A 435 -8.79 -4.36 -22.46
CA CYS A 435 -8.50 -4.32 -23.90
C CYS A 435 -7.25 -5.13 -24.34
N ASN A 436 -6.70 -5.98 -23.45
CA ASN A 436 -5.55 -6.85 -23.69
C ASN A 436 -4.24 -6.20 -24.18
N LYS A 437 -4.16 -4.87 -24.30
CA LYS A 437 -2.92 -4.15 -24.59
C LYS A 437 -1.86 -4.48 -23.55
N GLU A 438 -0.66 -4.83 -24.01
CA GLU A 438 0.50 -5.13 -23.18
C GLU A 438 1.55 -4.01 -23.30
N HIS A 439 2.32 -3.81 -22.23
CA HIS A 439 3.56 -3.05 -22.22
C HIS A 439 4.66 -3.96 -21.68
N GLN A 440 5.63 -4.28 -22.53
CA GLN A 440 6.79 -5.09 -22.14
C GLN A 440 7.67 -4.29 -21.19
N VAL A 441 8.48 -5.00 -20.39
CA VAL A 441 9.38 -4.37 -19.43
C VAL A 441 10.82 -4.73 -19.77
N GLU A 442 11.63 -3.73 -20.07
CA GLU A 442 13.07 -3.94 -20.26
C GLU A 442 13.77 -4.01 -18.91
N ASP A 443 14.37 -5.18 -18.64
CA ASP A 443 15.00 -5.54 -17.37
C ASP A 443 16.35 -6.21 -17.63
N ARG A 444 17.40 -5.82 -16.90
CA ARG A 444 18.71 -6.50 -16.92
C ARG A 444 18.79 -7.53 -15.80
N SER A 445 19.40 -8.67 -16.08
CA SER A 445 19.77 -9.60 -15.02
C SER A 445 20.76 -8.92 -14.06
N MET A 446 20.48 -8.97 -12.76
CA MET A 446 21.40 -8.56 -11.71
C MET A 446 22.36 -9.70 -11.37
N ALA A 447 23.62 -9.35 -11.13
CA ALA A 447 24.65 -10.28 -10.70
C ALA A 447 24.61 -10.46 -9.17
N PRO A 448 24.88 -11.66 -8.62
CA PRO A 448 24.89 -11.92 -7.18
C PRO A 448 25.78 -10.98 -6.36
N HIS A 449 26.87 -10.48 -6.94
CA HIS A 449 27.81 -9.59 -6.25
C HIS A 449 27.25 -8.20 -5.95
N GLU A 450 26.24 -7.74 -6.69
CA GLU A 450 25.54 -6.47 -6.44
C GLU A 450 24.86 -6.45 -5.04
N PHE A 451 24.58 -7.63 -4.46
CA PHE A 451 23.97 -7.79 -3.14
C PHE A 451 24.98 -8.05 -2.00
N TRP A 452 26.26 -8.35 -2.29
CA TRP A 452 27.22 -8.78 -1.26
C TRP A 452 27.49 -7.71 -0.20
N LEU A 453 27.57 -6.44 -0.60
CA LEU A 453 27.84 -5.31 0.30
C LEU A 453 26.60 -4.85 1.10
N GLN A 454 25.45 -5.53 0.98
CA GLN A 454 24.26 -5.19 1.76
C GLN A 454 24.50 -5.43 3.27
N ARG A 455 24.61 -4.31 3.99
CA ARG A 455 24.73 -4.28 5.46
C ARG A 455 23.34 -4.33 6.09
N PRO A 456 23.15 -5.12 7.18
CA PRO A 456 21.89 -5.14 7.91
C PRO A 456 21.66 -3.80 8.64
N SER A 457 20.41 -3.32 8.66
CA SER A 457 20.01 -2.08 9.32
C SER A 457 20.01 -2.14 10.85
N ARG A 458 20.22 -3.34 11.40
CA ARG A 458 20.45 -3.66 12.81
C ARG A 458 21.68 -4.56 12.89
N PRO A 459 22.46 -4.58 13.98
CA PRO A 459 23.71 -5.35 14.09
C PRO A 459 23.47 -6.87 14.28
N ILE A 460 22.71 -7.48 13.37
CA ILE A 460 22.32 -8.90 13.39
C ILE A 460 23.11 -9.63 12.29
N MET A 461 24.21 -10.28 12.68
CA MET A 461 25.11 -11.00 11.77
C MET A 461 24.38 -12.10 11.01
N HIS A 462 23.80 -13.05 11.74
CA HIS A 462 23.04 -14.20 11.20
C HIS A 462 21.69 -14.41 11.90
N ALA A 463 21.59 -14.17 13.21
CA ALA A 463 20.33 -14.30 13.95
C ALA A 463 20.26 -13.40 15.20
N GLU A 464 19.04 -13.12 15.65
CA GLU A 464 18.70 -12.49 16.93
C GLU A 464 17.64 -13.35 17.62
N ILE A 465 17.95 -13.91 18.80
CA ILE A 465 17.01 -14.70 19.61
C ILE A 465 16.27 -13.76 20.56
N GLY A 466 14.94 -13.82 20.58
CA GLY A 466 14.12 -13.01 21.48
C GLY A 466 14.33 -13.40 22.94
N ARG A 467 14.58 -12.41 23.83
CA ARG A 467 14.93 -12.60 25.26
C ARG A 467 14.00 -13.55 26.03
N TYR A 468 12.72 -13.66 25.65
CA TYR A 468 11.72 -14.50 26.32
C TYR A 468 11.15 -15.63 25.44
N SER A 469 11.85 -15.98 24.35
CA SER A 469 11.41 -17.00 23.38
C SER A 469 11.54 -18.44 23.88
N GLY A 470 12.48 -18.70 24.81
CA GLY A 470 12.89 -20.05 25.21
C GLY A 470 13.68 -20.82 24.14
N ILE A 471 14.03 -20.19 23.02
CA ILE A 471 14.79 -20.79 21.92
C ILE A 471 16.28 -20.86 22.32
N ARG A 472 16.94 -21.97 21.99
CA ARG A 472 18.37 -22.21 22.29
C ARG A 472 19.16 -22.39 20.99
N SER A 473 20.31 -21.72 20.88
CA SER A 473 21.30 -22.05 19.84
C SER A 473 22.06 -23.32 20.24
N GLU A 474 22.25 -24.23 19.30
CA GLU A 474 23.33 -25.23 19.38
C GLU A 474 24.68 -24.56 19.04
N ARG A 475 25.79 -25.31 19.18
CA ARG A 475 27.08 -24.88 18.62
C ARG A 475 27.01 -24.90 17.09
N PRO A 476 27.64 -23.95 16.37
CA PRO A 476 27.80 -24.04 14.92
C PRO A 476 28.46 -25.37 14.52
N ALA A 477 27.95 -26.01 13.48
CA ALA A 477 28.52 -27.22 12.90
C ALA A 477 29.05 -26.93 11.48
N ILE A 478 30.09 -27.66 11.08
CA ILE A 478 30.57 -27.67 9.69
C ILE A 478 29.86 -28.78 8.92
N ILE A 479 29.44 -28.47 7.70
CA ILE A 479 28.93 -29.39 6.69
C ILE A 479 29.89 -29.37 5.51
N HIS A 480 30.10 -30.52 4.90
CA HIS A 480 30.99 -30.74 3.76
C HIS A 480 30.18 -30.85 2.45
N SER A 481 30.39 -29.92 1.51
CA SER A 481 29.63 -29.83 0.25
C SER A 481 30.53 -30.00 -0.96
N THR A 482 30.34 -31.12 -1.67
CA THR A 482 30.97 -31.40 -2.96
C THR A 482 30.38 -30.50 -4.04
N ILE A 483 31.14 -29.48 -4.42
CA ILE A 483 30.74 -28.43 -5.38
C ILE A 483 31.84 -28.33 -6.42
N ASP A 484 31.46 -28.51 -7.69
CA ASP A 484 32.36 -28.46 -8.85
C ASP A 484 33.61 -29.37 -8.70
N GLY A 485 33.39 -30.55 -8.11
CA GLY A 485 34.40 -31.58 -7.83
C GLY A 485 35.25 -31.36 -6.57
N ARG A 486 35.01 -30.27 -5.82
CA ARG A 486 35.79 -29.88 -4.62
C ARG A 486 34.93 -29.99 -3.37
N ASP A 487 35.53 -30.33 -2.24
CA ASP A 487 34.83 -30.29 -0.96
C ASP A 487 34.94 -28.91 -0.30
N GLU A 488 33.81 -28.26 -0.06
CA GLU A 488 33.72 -26.92 0.51
C GLU A 488 32.97 -26.95 1.85
N ALA A 489 33.60 -26.36 2.88
CA ALA A 489 33.03 -26.24 4.21
C ALA A 489 31.96 -25.13 4.28
N ILE A 490 30.75 -25.49 4.68
CA ILE A 490 29.64 -24.56 4.95
C ILE A 490 29.16 -24.69 6.40
N HIS A 491 28.69 -23.60 7.01
CA HIS A 491 28.27 -23.60 8.41
C HIS A 491 26.76 -23.82 8.56
N ARG A 492 26.38 -24.76 9.43
CA ARG A 492 25.01 -24.92 9.96
C ARG A 492 24.91 -24.27 11.34
N LEU A 493 24.02 -23.29 11.47
CA LEU A 493 23.54 -22.80 12.76
C LEU A 493 22.20 -23.49 13.06
N THR A 494 21.99 -23.96 14.30
CA THR A 494 20.72 -24.61 14.70
C THR A 494 20.09 -23.88 15.88
N TYR A 495 18.79 -23.63 15.80
CA TYR A 495 17.95 -23.02 16.83
C TYR A 495 16.87 -24.02 17.27
N VAL A 496 17.01 -24.57 18.48
CA VAL A 496 16.06 -25.53 19.07
C VAL A 496 14.90 -24.76 19.71
N LEU A 497 13.67 -25.13 19.37
CA LEU A 497 12.47 -24.50 19.92
C LEU A 497 12.18 -25.01 21.35
N PRO A 498 11.57 -24.18 22.23
CA PRO A 498 11.23 -24.58 23.59
C PRO A 498 10.37 -25.84 23.62
N MET A 499 10.52 -26.66 24.66
CA MET A 499 9.84 -27.97 24.81
C MET A 499 10.13 -28.97 23.67
N ASN A 500 11.24 -28.82 22.93
CA ASN A 500 11.63 -29.67 21.81
C ASN A 500 10.58 -29.73 20.67
N ARG A 501 9.90 -28.60 20.41
CA ARG A 501 8.88 -28.41 19.36
C ARG A 501 9.47 -28.39 17.92
N GLY A 502 10.56 -29.10 17.69
CA GLY A 502 11.35 -29.01 16.46
C GLY A 502 12.50 -27.99 16.53
N LYS A 503 13.16 -27.80 15.38
CA LYS A 503 14.34 -26.95 15.21
C LYS A 503 14.24 -26.09 13.95
N ILE A 504 15.03 -25.03 13.91
CA ILE A 504 15.25 -24.21 12.72
C ILE A 504 16.75 -24.19 12.46
N HIS A 505 17.18 -24.69 11.29
CA HIS A 505 18.57 -24.63 10.85
C HIS A 505 18.75 -23.51 9.82
N LEU A 506 19.89 -22.83 9.88
CA LEU A 506 20.37 -21.91 8.86
C LEU A 506 21.70 -22.45 8.33
N VAL A 507 21.69 -22.96 7.10
CA VAL A 507 22.87 -23.43 6.37
C VAL A 507 23.38 -22.26 5.52
N LEU A 508 24.47 -21.66 5.98
CA LEU A 508 25.03 -20.43 5.40
C LEU A 508 25.69 -20.71 4.04
N GLY A 509 25.34 -19.90 3.05
CA GLY A 509 26.08 -19.82 1.79
C GLY A 509 27.45 -19.16 1.98
N ASN A 510 28.39 -19.48 1.10
CA ASN A 510 29.69 -18.81 1.04
C ASN A 510 30.08 -18.58 -0.45
N PRO A 511 31.02 -17.66 -0.78
CA PRO A 511 31.32 -17.32 -2.17
C PRO A 511 31.72 -18.49 -3.08
N ARG A 512 32.33 -19.55 -2.54
CA ARG A 512 32.69 -20.77 -3.28
C ARG A 512 31.48 -21.71 -3.38
N ALA A 513 30.84 -21.99 -2.24
CA ALA A 513 29.68 -22.87 -2.14
C ALA A 513 28.39 -22.31 -2.81
N ASN A 514 28.46 -21.11 -3.37
CA ASN A 514 27.38 -20.42 -4.06
C ASN A 514 27.49 -20.48 -5.59
N SER A 515 28.45 -21.19 -6.21
CA SER A 515 28.53 -21.30 -7.70
C SER A 515 27.18 -21.71 -8.32
N ARG A 516 26.60 -22.80 -7.84
CA ARG A 516 25.26 -23.30 -8.21
C ARG A 516 24.12 -22.35 -7.85
N ALA A 517 24.24 -21.57 -6.77
CA ALA A 517 23.23 -20.59 -6.38
C ALA A 517 23.26 -19.33 -7.26
N ASN A 518 24.45 -18.91 -7.69
CA ASN A 518 24.65 -17.84 -8.67
C ASN A 518 24.02 -18.23 -10.01
N GLU A 519 24.27 -19.46 -10.47
CA GLU A 519 23.70 -19.99 -11.71
C GLU A 519 22.16 -20.15 -11.64
N ALA A 520 21.63 -20.71 -10.56
CA ALA A 520 20.17 -20.77 -10.36
C ALA A 520 19.52 -19.38 -10.39
N PHE A 521 20.14 -18.37 -9.78
CA PHE A 521 19.66 -16.99 -9.78
C PHE A 521 19.78 -16.30 -11.14
N ARG A 522 20.79 -16.64 -11.94
CA ARG A 522 20.92 -16.20 -13.35
C ARG A 522 19.77 -16.78 -14.19
N LEU A 523 19.61 -18.11 -14.14
CA LEU A 523 18.53 -18.82 -14.85
C LEU A 523 17.14 -18.33 -14.44
N TYR A 524 16.90 -18.04 -13.16
CA TYR A 524 15.61 -17.52 -12.68
C TYR A 524 15.22 -16.21 -13.38
N GLN A 525 16.17 -15.30 -13.58
CA GLN A 525 15.92 -14.00 -14.23
C GLN A 525 15.72 -14.18 -15.74
N GLU A 526 16.53 -15.01 -16.39
CA GLU A 526 16.44 -15.29 -17.83
C GLU A 526 15.16 -16.05 -18.21
N GLU A 527 14.78 -17.08 -17.46
CA GLU A 527 13.57 -17.87 -17.68
C GLU A 527 12.31 -17.04 -17.35
N ALA A 528 12.33 -16.18 -16.32
CA ALA A 528 11.21 -15.27 -16.03
C ALA A 528 11.05 -14.14 -17.06
N LYS A 529 12.15 -13.64 -17.64
CA LYS A 529 12.11 -12.63 -18.71
C LYS A 529 11.64 -13.21 -20.05
N SER A 530 12.13 -14.40 -20.41
CA SER A 530 11.74 -15.09 -21.64
C SER A 530 10.37 -15.77 -21.58
N GLY A 531 9.84 -16.00 -20.37
CA GLY A 531 8.56 -16.71 -20.16
C GLY A 531 8.69 -18.23 -20.01
N GLY A 532 9.91 -18.77 -19.94
CA GLY A 532 10.17 -20.16 -19.54
C GLY A 532 9.89 -20.45 -18.04
N LEU A 533 9.69 -19.40 -17.24
CA LEU A 533 9.15 -19.47 -15.88
C LEU A 533 8.00 -18.45 -15.75
N GLU A 534 6.79 -18.92 -15.49
CA GLU A 534 5.59 -18.09 -15.45
C GLU A 534 5.35 -17.50 -14.05
N LEU A 535 6.23 -16.58 -13.63
CA LEU A 535 6.04 -15.83 -12.39
C LEU A 535 4.84 -14.88 -12.48
N ARG A 536 3.77 -15.15 -11.72
CA ARG A 536 2.52 -14.38 -11.69
C ARG A 536 2.09 -14.06 -10.26
N ARG A 537 1.31 -12.98 -10.08
CA ARG A 537 0.62 -12.64 -8.83
C ARG A 537 -0.79 -13.21 -8.86
N TYR A 538 -1.21 -13.84 -7.77
CA TYR A 538 -2.46 -14.60 -7.72
C TYR A 538 -3.53 -13.91 -6.88
N ALA A 539 -4.80 -14.03 -7.29
CA ALA A 539 -5.92 -13.53 -6.50
C ALA A 539 -6.02 -14.27 -5.16
N LEU A 540 -6.04 -13.51 -4.06
CA LEU A 540 -6.25 -14.00 -2.71
C LEU A 540 -7.69 -14.53 -2.57
N ARG A 541 -7.83 -15.78 -2.12
CA ARG A 541 -9.14 -16.40 -1.85
C ARG A 541 -9.98 -15.63 -0.82
N THR A 542 -9.34 -15.00 0.17
CA THR A 542 -10.01 -14.37 1.33
C THR A 542 -9.66 -12.88 1.45
N HIS A 543 -10.54 -11.99 1.01
CA HIS A 543 -10.44 -10.54 1.28
C HIS A 543 -11.80 -9.86 1.50
N ARG A 544 -11.78 -8.68 2.13
CA ARG A 544 -12.97 -7.82 2.34
C ARG A 544 -13.08 -6.67 1.33
N LEU A 545 -12.14 -6.58 0.39
CA LEU A 545 -12.15 -5.56 -0.67
C LEU A 545 -13.05 -5.99 -1.85
N ARG A 546 -13.40 -5.03 -2.70
CA ARG A 546 -14.10 -5.27 -3.96
C ARG A 546 -13.12 -5.47 -5.12
N GLY A 547 -13.51 -6.35 -6.04
CA GLY A 547 -12.67 -6.80 -7.17
C GLY A 547 -11.59 -7.77 -6.67
N PRO A 548 -10.89 -8.47 -7.57
CA PRO A 548 -9.82 -9.38 -7.16
C PRO A 548 -8.70 -8.61 -6.45
N MET A 549 -8.19 -9.19 -5.36
CA MET A 549 -6.98 -8.70 -4.68
C MET A 549 -5.82 -9.67 -4.91
N LEU A 550 -4.82 -9.27 -5.70
CA LEU A 550 -3.61 -10.04 -6.01
C LEU A 550 -2.62 -10.07 -4.83
N THR A 551 -1.81 -11.14 -4.75
CA THR A 551 -0.65 -11.26 -3.87
C THR A 551 0.30 -10.07 -3.99
N ASN A 552 1.07 -9.79 -2.93
CA ASN A 552 2.11 -8.75 -2.92
C ASN A 552 3.47 -9.25 -3.45
N TYR A 553 3.51 -10.41 -4.12
CA TYR A 553 4.70 -11.07 -4.64
C TYR A 553 4.31 -11.96 -5.82
N PHE A 554 5.23 -12.19 -6.75
CA PHE A 554 5.04 -13.07 -7.90
C PHE A 554 5.47 -14.50 -7.53
N SER A 555 4.86 -15.52 -8.13
CA SER A 555 5.13 -16.92 -7.78
C SER A 555 4.81 -17.90 -8.90
N GLN A 556 5.40 -19.08 -8.79
CA GLN A 556 5.00 -20.30 -9.50
C GLN A 556 5.23 -21.49 -8.56
N ASN A 557 4.28 -22.42 -8.46
CA ASN A 557 4.48 -23.69 -7.78
C ASN A 557 4.86 -24.79 -8.78
N SER A 558 5.75 -25.71 -8.39
CA SER A 558 6.13 -26.85 -9.23
C SER A 558 6.21 -28.16 -8.44
N GLY A 559 5.97 -29.29 -9.12
CA GLY A 559 5.90 -30.61 -8.50
C GLY A 559 4.47 -31.04 -8.16
N GLU A 560 4.26 -31.56 -6.96
CA GLU A 560 2.96 -32.03 -6.45
C GLU A 560 1.97 -30.85 -6.28
N PRO A 561 0.71 -30.97 -6.75
CA PRO A 561 -0.26 -29.88 -6.64
C PRO A 561 -0.57 -29.47 -5.20
N TYR A 562 -0.18 -28.24 -4.84
CA TYR A 562 -0.29 -27.69 -3.49
C TYR A 562 -1.29 -26.53 -3.40
N GLN A 563 -2.09 -26.50 -2.32
CA GLN A 563 -3.03 -25.42 -2.01
C GLN A 563 -2.37 -24.22 -1.31
N TYR A 564 -1.36 -23.63 -1.94
CA TYR A 564 -1.03 -22.23 -1.69
C TYR A 564 -2.08 -21.29 -2.33
N VAL A 565 -1.86 -19.98 -2.31
CA VAL A 565 -2.85 -18.92 -2.63
C VAL A 565 -3.68 -19.17 -3.89
N SER A 566 -3.08 -19.63 -5.00
CA SER A 566 -3.78 -19.89 -6.27
C SER A 566 -4.68 -21.13 -6.26
N GLY A 567 -4.49 -22.03 -5.29
CA GLY A 567 -4.92 -23.42 -5.39
C GLY A 567 -4.02 -24.27 -6.29
N THR A 568 -4.37 -25.55 -6.37
CA THR A 568 -3.64 -26.62 -7.08
C THR A 568 -3.52 -26.41 -8.59
N GLY A 569 -4.53 -25.81 -9.23
CA GLY A 569 -4.72 -25.79 -10.68
C GLY A 569 -3.70 -25.00 -11.52
N GLN A 570 -2.66 -24.44 -10.92
CA GLN A 570 -1.53 -23.80 -11.61
C GLN A 570 -0.16 -24.28 -11.08
N THR A 571 -0.08 -25.54 -10.64
CA THR A 571 1.19 -26.19 -10.35
C THR A 571 1.79 -26.78 -11.62
N VAL A 572 3.08 -26.53 -11.87
CA VAL A 572 3.82 -27.07 -13.02
C VAL A 572 4.49 -28.40 -12.64
N PRO A 573 4.14 -29.54 -13.26
CA PRO A 573 4.82 -30.82 -13.01
C PRO A 573 6.35 -30.75 -13.20
N PHE A 574 7.12 -31.52 -12.43
CA PHE A 574 8.60 -31.40 -12.44
C PHE A 574 9.26 -31.71 -13.79
N ASP A 575 8.66 -32.58 -14.62
CA ASP A 575 9.08 -32.85 -16.00
C ASP A 575 8.96 -31.62 -16.92
N LYS A 576 8.21 -30.60 -16.49
CA LYS A 576 7.97 -29.34 -17.21
C LYS A 576 8.43 -28.11 -16.43
N ALA A 577 9.05 -28.30 -15.27
CA ALA A 577 9.58 -27.20 -14.46
C ALA A 577 10.84 -26.60 -15.09
N SER A 578 11.04 -25.29 -14.88
CA SER A 578 12.17 -24.56 -15.45
C SER A 578 13.52 -25.02 -14.85
N LYS A 579 14.63 -24.74 -15.56
CA LYS A 579 15.96 -25.20 -15.12
C LYS A 579 16.36 -24.54 -13.81
N SER A 580 16.01 -23.27 -13.59
CA SER A 580 16.18 -22.56 -12.32
C SER A 580 15.48 -23.24 -11.15
N VAL A 581 14.25 -23.73 -11.34
CA VAL A 581 13.47 -24.42 -10.31
C VAL A 581 14.10 -25.77 -9.94
N ILE A 582 14.51 -26.57 -10.93
CA ILE A 582 15.17 -27.85 -10.68
C ILE A 582 16.56 -27.65 -10.04
N ALA A 583 17.33 -26.65 -10.48
CA ALA A 583 18.62 -26.29 -9.88
C ALA A 583 18.47 -25.85 -8.41
N ALA A 584 17.44 -25.06 -8.09
CA ALA A 584 17.13 -24.67 -6.72
C ALA A 584 16.75 -25.87 -5.85
N LEU A 585 15.88 -26.75 -6.34
CA LEU A 585 15.48 -27.98 -5.62
C LEU A 585 16.68 -28.88 -5.32
N ALA A 586 17.63 -29.01 -6.25
CA ALA A 586 18.85 -29.79 -6.05
C ALA A 586 19.77 -29.21 -4.95
N ILE A 587 19.85 -27.88 -4.82
CA ILE A 587 20.60 -27.21 -3.73
C ILE A 587 19.89 -27.44 -2.38
N ILE A 588 18.56 -27.34 -2.36
CA ILE A 588 17.74 -27.55 -1.16
C ILE A 588 17.85 -29.00 -0.66
N LYS A 589 17.73 -29.99 -1.56
CA LYS A 589 17.85 -31.43 -1.21
C LYS A 589 19.20 -31.74 -0.57
N GLU A 590 20.31 -31.39 -1.22
CA GLU A 590 21.66 -31.65 -0.70
C GLU A 590 21.89 -30.99 0.67
N ARG A 591 21.60 -29.69 0.80
CA ARG A 591 21.88 -28.95 2.04
C ARG A 591 20.94 -29.35 3.17
N THR A 592 19.71 -29.78 2.87
CA THR A 592 18.79 -30.35 3.88
C THR A 592 19.28 -31.73 4.32
N GLN A 593 19.65 -32.60 3.38
CA GLN A 593 20.18 -33.94 3.69
C GLN A 593 21.39 -33.87 4.62
N LYS A 594 22.29 -32.92 4.38
CA LYS A 594 23.47 -32.69 5.22
C LYS A 594 23.17 -31.94 6.52
N ALA A 595 22.09 -31.15 6.57
CA ALA A 595 21.65 -30.50 7.80
C ALA A 595 21.00 -31.48 8.79
N LEU A 596 20.26 -32.48 8.30
CA LEU A 596 19.49 -33.43 9.11
C LEU A 596 20.13 -34.82 9.25
N GLY A 597 21.00 -35.22 8.32
CA GLY A 597 21.61 -36.56 8.26
C GLY A 597 20.77 -37.61 7.54
N CYS A 598 19.63 -37.25 6.96
CA CYS A 598 18.72 -38.13 6.23
C CYS A 598 18.18 -37.44 4.97
N GLU A 599 17.83 -38.20 3.93
CA GLU A 599 17.19 -37.62 2.74
C GLU A 599 15.74 -37.22 3.04
N VAL A 600 15.34 -36.04 2.56
CA VAL A 600 13.95 -35.55 2.66
C VAL A 600 13.33 -35.61 1.26
N PRO A 601 12.25 -36.39 1.05
CA PRO A 601 11.64 -36.60 -0.25
C PRO A 601 10.76 -35.42 -0.67
N PHE A 602 11.37 -34.24 -0.85
CA PHE A 602 10.67 -33.05 -1.35
C PHE A 602 10.06 -33.34 -2.74
N ASN A 603 8.74 -33.19 -2.82
CA ASN A 603 7.93 -33.39 -4.03
C ASN A 603 7.20 -32.11 -4.49
N GLU A 604 7.28 -31.01 -3.74
CA GLU A 604 6.82 -29.67 -4.15
C GLU A 604 7.97 -28.66 -4.03
N ILE A 605 7.93 -27.61 -4.85
CA ILE A 605 8.68 -26.38 -4.65
C ILE A 605 7.90 -25.13 -5.10
N LEU A 606 7.63 -24.24 -4.16
CA LEU A 606 7.07 -22.92 -4.40
C LEU A 606 8.19 -21.89 -4.63
N THR A 607 8.25 -21.34 -5.84
CA THR A 607 9.06 -20.14 -6.13
C THR A 607 8.24 -18.90 -5.79
N ALA A 608 8.83 -17.95 -5.04
CA ALA A 608 8.26 -16.65 -4.73
C ALA A 608 9.31 -15.54 -4.97
N ALA A 609 9.02 -14.66 -5.94
CA ALA A 609 9.85 -13.52 -6.32
C ALA A 609 9.26 -12.20 -5.79
N TYR A 610 10.12 -11.39 -5.20
CA TYR A 610 9.80 -10.13 -4.53
C TYR A 610 10.54 -8.99 -5.21
N MET A 611 9.82 -8.02 -5.75
CA MET A 611 10.37 -6.72 -6.15
C MET A 611 10.69 -5.85 -4.91
N GLU A 612 11.32 -4.69 -5.09
CA GLU A 612 11.58 -3.76 -4.00
C GLU A 612 10.30 -3.42 -3.21
N SER A 613 10.41 -3.32 -1.88
CA SER A 613 9.31 -3.10 -0.93
C SER A 613 8.22 -4.21 -0.86
N GLN A 614 8.26 -5.23 -1.74
CA GLN A 614 7.36 -6.38 -1.65
C GLN A 614 7.74 -7.31 -0.49
N LYS A 615 6.73 -7.87 0.17
CA LYS A 615 6.89 -8.78 1.33
C LYS A 615 5.61 -9.55 1.63
N MET A 616 5.76 -10.69 2.31
CA MET A 616 4.66 -11.44 2.92
C MET A 616 4.44 -10.98 4.36
N SER A 617 3.19 -10.97 4.81
CA SER A 617 2.86 -10.76 6.23
C SER A 617 3.19 -12.02 7.06
N PHE A 618 2.91 -11.99 8.36
CA PHE A 618 2.96 -13.21 9.16
C PHE A 618 1.95 -14.23 8.65
N HIS A 619 2.41 -15.45 8.41
CA HIS A 619 1.66 -16.62 7.93
C HIS A 619 2.32 -17.90 8.48
N SER A 620 1.75 -19.08 8.22
CA SER A 620 2.35 -20.33 8.67
C SER A 620 2.02 -21.47 7.72
N ASP A 621 3.03 -22.27 7.38
CA ASP A 621 2.92 -23.48 6.57
C ASP A 621 2.23 -24.63 7.34
N SER A 622 1.02 -24.43 7.89
CA SER A 622 0.27 -25.46 8.63
C SER A 622 -0.95 -25.98 7.85
N GLU A 623 -0.76 -26.22 6.57
CA GLU A 623 -1.73 -26.82 5.65
C GLU A 623 -1.86 -28.34 5.87
N ILE A 624 -3.08 -28.86 5.74
CA ILE A 624 -3.38 -30.30 5.93
C ILE A 624 -2.60 -31.12 4.91
N GLY A 625 -1.91 -32.17 5.37
CA GLY A 625 -1.11 -33.05 4.50
C GLY A 625 0.32 -32.57 4.24
N LEU A 626 0.76 -31.44 4.79
CA LEU A 626 2.17 -31.05 4.77
C LEU A 626 3.02 -31.96 5.66
N GLY A 627 4.20 -32.35 5.18
CA GLY A 627 5.19 -33.11 5.93
C GLY A 627 5.95 -32.27 6.98
N PRO A 628 6.68 -32.94 7.90
CA PRO A 628 7.31 -32.27 9.05
C PRO A 628 8.55 -31.43 8.71
N VAL A 629 9.00 -31.40 7.45
CA VAL A 629 10.18 -30.63 7.02
C VAL A 629 9.82 -29.71 5.87
N VAL A 630 10.20 -28.44 6.00
CA VAL A 630 10.10 -27.41 4.96
C VAL A 630 11.46 -26.71 4.85
N ALA A 631 11.99 -26.55 3.64
CA ALA A 631 13.30 -25.93 3.44
C ALA A 631 13.26 -24.86 2.34
N SER A 632 13.96 -23.74 2.53
CA SER A 632 13.88 -22.57 1.63
C SER A 632 15.26 -22.01 1.29
N LEU A 633 15.57 -21.97 0.00
CA LEU A 633 16.75 -21.31 -0.58
C LEU A 633 16.46 -19.82 -0.82
N SER A 634 17.37 -18.95 -0.38
CA SER A 634 17.31 -17.50 -0.63
C SER A 634 18.30 -17.08 -1.73
N LEU A 635 17.82 -16.35 -2.74
CA LEU A 635 18.63 -15.85 -3.86
C LEU A 635 18.41 -14.34 -4.06
N GLY A 636 19.46 -13.61 -4.44
CA GLY A 636 19.43 -12.15 -4.59
C GLY A 636 19.66 -11.41 -3.27
N SER A 637 18.87 -10.35 -3.03
CA SER A 637 19.02 -9.44 -1.90
C SER A 637 18.83 -10.11 -0.53
N MET A 638 19.56 -9.59 0.46
CA MET A 638 19.40 -9.94 1.87
C MET A 638 17.96 -9.71 2.36
N ALA A 639 17.48 -10.58 3.25
CA ALA A 639 16.16 -10.47 3.87
C ALA A 639 16.19 -10.80 5.36
N TYR A 640 15.23 -10.26 6.11
CA TYR A 640 14.94 -10.71 7.46
C TYR A 640 13.79 -11.71 7.46
N MET A 641 14.00 -12.88 8.06
CA MET A 641 12.96 -13.86 8.35
C MET A 641 12.67 -13.82 9.84
N HIS A 642 11.47 -13.40 10.23
CA HIS A 642 11.05 -13.29 11.63
C HIS A 642 10.04 -14.38 11.97
N PHE A 643 10.25 -15.08 13.08
CA PHE A 643 9.36 -16.08 13.64
C PHE A 643 8.76 -15.58 14.96
N ARG A 644 7.47 -15.88 15.20
CA ARG A 644 6.82 -15.73 16.50
C ARG A 644 5.83 -16.88 16.74
N MET A 645 5.64 -17.28 17.99
CA MET A 645 4.62 -18.28 18.33
C MET A 645 3.22 -17.72 18.08
N LYS A 646 2.35 -18.50 17.41
CA LYS A 646 0.95 -18.16 17.11
C LYS A 646 0.19 -17.78 18.39
N ASN A 647 -0.84 -16.94 18.23
CA ASN A 647 -1.62 -16.42 19.35
C ASN A 647 -2.50 -17.50 20.01
N SER A 648 -2.01 -18.11 21.09
CA SER A 648 -2.85 -18.87 22.03
C SER A 648 -3.71 -17.91 22.88
N GLN A 649 -4.82 -18.42 23.43
CA GLN A 649 -5.73 -17.63 24.29
C GLN A 649 -5.05 -17.04 25.55
N GLN A 650 -3.90 -17.57 25.95
CA GLN A 650 -3.13 -17.09 27.11
C GLN A 650 -2.29 -15.83 26.85
N ARG A 651 -2.13 -15.36 25.59
CA ARG A 651 -1.08 -14.36 25.21
C ARG A 651 -1.55 -12.90 25.14
N GLU A 652 -2.67 -12.52 25.76
CA GLU A 652 -3.31 -11.18 25.65
C GLU A 652 -2.43 -9.96 26.00
N LYS A 653 -1.29 -10.15 26.69
CA LYS A 653 -0.37 -9.05 27.08
C LYS A 653 0.99 -9.03 26.36
N ARG A 654 1.25 -9.89 25.35
CA ARG A 654 2.58 -9.99 24.67
C ARG A 654 2.53 -10.25 23.14
N SER A 655 1.41 -10.02 22.47
CA SER A 655 1.10 -10.51 21.11
C SER A 655 1.87 -9.91 19.90
N SER A 656 3.01 -9.25 20.12
CA SER A 656 3.82 -8.62 19.05
C SER A 656 5.33 -8.89 19.13
N GLN A 657 5.82 -9.60 20.16
CA GLN A 657 7.25 -9.87 20.29
C GLN A 657 7.72 -10.92 19.26
N ILE A 658 8.89 -10.68 18.65
CA ILE A 658 9.58 -11.64 17.79
C ILE A 658 10.34 -12.62 18.67
N ASP A 659 10.17 -13.92 18.40
CA ASP A 659 10.80 -14.99 19.16
C ASP A 659 12.17 -15.39 18.55
N LEU A 660 12.32 -15.33 17.21
CA LEU A 660 13.59 -15.47 16.47
C LEU A 660 13.61 -14.59 15.21
N THR A 661 14.73 -13.94 14.92
CA THR A 661 15.02 -13.33 13.61
C THR A 661 16.22 -14.02 12.99
N LEU A 662 16.16 -14.34 11.70
CA LEU A 662 17.30 -14.72 10.86
C LEU A 662 17.62 -13.62 9.84
N THR A 663 18.90 -13.36 9.59
CA THR A 663 19.41 -12.56 8.47
C THR A 663 19.78 -13.53 7.34
N LEU A 664 18.97 -13.58 6.29
CA LEU A 664 19.18 -14.46 5.13
C LEU A 664 19.89 -13.69 4.00
N ARG A 665 20.87 -14.34 3.36
CA ARG A 665 21.68 -13.82 2.24
C ARG A 665 21.56 -14.71 1.00
N HIS A 666 22.15 -14.26 -0.11
CA HIS A 666 22.24 -15.05 -1.34
C HIS A 666 22.93 -16.39 -1.09
N GLY A 667 22.25 -17.48 -1.45
CA GLY A 667 22.70 -18.84 -1.30
C GLY A 667 22.46 -19.46 0.08
N ASP A 668 21.84 -18.77 1.04
CA ASP A 668 21.46 -19.37 2.33
C ASP A 668 20.28 -20.34 2.17
N VAL A 669 20.31 -21.45 2.91
CA VAL A 669 19.16 -22.37 3.03
C VAL A 669 18.68 -22.42 4.49
N VAL A 670 17.40 -22.12 4.71
CA VAL A 670 16.71 -22.36 5.98
C VAL A 670 16.04 -23.74 5.93
N VAL A 671 16.13 -24.52 7.00
CA VAL A 671 15.40 -25.79 7.18
C VAL A 671 14.58 -25.71 8.47
N MET A 672 13.27 -25.91 8.38
CA MET A 672 12.35 -26.03 9.52
C MET A 672 12.10 -27.52 9.77
N GLU A 673 12.59 -28.04 10.90
CA GLU A 673 12.55 -29.46 11.28
C GLU A 673 11.45 -29.70 12.35
N GLY A 674 10.45 -30.51 12.01
CA GLY A 674 9.41 -31.01 12.92
C GLY A 674 8.11 -30.21 12.83
N ALA A 675 6.99 -30.90 12.58
CA ALA A 675 5.66 -30.30 12.31
C ALA A 675 5.18 -29.24 13.32
N GLN A 676 5.64 -29.29 14.57
CA GLN A 676 5.29 -28.30 15.60
C GLN A 676 5.92 -26.91 15.35
N VAL A 677 6.95 -26.80 14.51
CA VAL A 677 7.42 -25.50 13.99
C VAL A 677 6.28 -24.85 13.20
N GLN A 678 5.73 -25.57 12.23
CA GLN A 678 4.65 -25.14 11.36
C GLN A 678 3.34 -24.91 12.13
N ASP A 679 2.94 -25.84 12.99
CA ASP A 679 1.69 -25.77 13.74
C ASP A 679 1.67 -24.62 14.76
N LEU A 680 2.78 -24.34 15.42
CA LEU A 680 2.83 -23.43 16.58
C LEU A 680 3.46 -22.07 16.29
N TYR A 681 4.20 -21.89 15.19
CA TYR A 681 4.81 -20.61 14.83
C TYR A 681 4.24 -20.04 13.53
N GLU A 682 4.22 -18.72 13.47
CA GLU A 682 3.96 -17.94 12.25
C GLU A 682 5.22 -17.13 11.93
N HIS A 683 5.52 -16.99 10.64
CA HIS A 683 6.73 -16.35 10.14
C HIS A 683 6.42 -15.31 9.04
N THR A 684 7.33 -14.36 8.85
CA THR A 684 7.30 -13.35 7.78
C THR A 684 8.69 -13.19 7.20
N VAL A 685 8.78 -12.90 5.90
CA VAL A 685 10.03 -12.48 5.26
C VAL A 685 9.90 -11.05 4.77
N SER A 686 10.86 -10.20 5.14
CA SER A 686 11.02 -8.83 4.68
C SER A 686 12.35 -8.69 3.94
N PRO A 687 12.35 -8.74 2.59
CA PRO A 687 13.51 -8.42 1.76
C PRO A 687 13.97 -6.96 1.92
N VAL A 688 15.25 -6.70 1.65
CA VAL A 688 15.78 -5.33 1.52
C VAL A 688 15.56 -4.78 0.10
N ASN A 689 15.80 -5.59 -0.92
CA ASN A 689 15.54 -5.31 -2.33
C ASN A 689 15.14 -6.63 -3.04
N PHE A 690 15.23 -6.71 -4.38
CA PHE A 690 14.88 -7.87 -5.19
C PHE A 690 15.42 -9.19 -4.64
N ARG A 691 14.52 -10.14 -4.39
CA ARG A 691 14.84 -11.46 -3.85
C ARG A 691 13.95 -12.53 -4.47
N ILE A 692 14.50 -13.72 -4.66
CA ILE A 692 13.74 -14.94 -4.93
C ILE A 692 13.90 -15.88 -3.73
N ALA A 693 12.78 -16.47 -3.29
CA ALA A 693 12.77 -17.64 -2.43
C ALA A 693 12.31 -18.85 -3.24
N ALA A 694 12.97 -19.97 -3.06
CA ALA A 694 12.49 -21.27 -3.54
C ALA A 694 12.30 -22.16 -2.31
N THR A 695 11.05 -22.48 -1.97
CA THR A 695 10.69 -23.22 -0.75
C THR A 695 10.15 -24.58 -1.14
N ALA A 696 10.86 -25.65 -0.76
CA ALA A 696 10.48 -27.03 -1.05
C ALA A 696 9.75 -27.69 0.13
N ARG A 697 8.77 -28.52 -0.21
CA ARG A 697 7.87 -29.20 0.74
C ARG A 697 7.69 -30.69 0.40
N CYS A 698 7.28 -31.45 1.41
CA CYS A 698 6.74 -32.80 1.24
C CYS A 698 5.22 -32.71 1.38
N ILE A 699 4.48 -32.98 0.31
CA ILE A 699 3.02 -32.99 0.26
C ILE A 699 2.56 -34.45 0.28
N GLY A 700 1.88 -34.87 1.35
CA GLY A 700 1.33 -36.21 1.50
C GLY A 700 -0.01 -36.38 0.79
N PRO A 701 -0.44 -37.63 0.50
CA PRO A 701 -1.65 -37.91 -0.28
C PRO A 701 -2.93 -37.30 0.32
N ASN A 702 -2.98 -37.14 1.65
CA ASN A 702 -4.11 -36.54 2.36
C ASN A 702 -4.32 -35.04 2.07
N HIS A 703 -3.42 -34.38 1.32
CA HIS A 703 -3.62 -33.02 0.82
C HIS A 703 -4.71 -32.92 -0.27
N SER A 704 -5.09 -34.06 -0.88
CA SER A 704 -5.99 -34.16 -2.04
C SER A 704 -7.49 -34.00 -1.73
N TYR A 705 -7.88 -33.01 -0.91
CA TYR A 705 -9.29 -32.66 -0.70
C TYR A 705 -9.76 -31.49 -1.57
N TYR A 706 -11.00 -31.61 -2.06
CA TYR A 706 -11.70 -30.72 -3.00
C TYR A 706 -11.17 -30.74 -4.45
N LYS A 707 -11.30 -31.92 -5.10
CA LYS A 707 -11.60 -32.01 -6.54
C LYS A 707 -13.13 -32.09 -6.75
N THR A 708 -13.80 -30.95 -6.67
CA THR A 708 -15.19 -30.70 -7.10
C THR A 708 -15.33 -29.21 -7.39
#